data_AF-L5K3U9-F1
#
_entry.id   AF-L5K3U9-F1
#
_cell.length_a   1.000
_cell.length_b   1.000
_cell.length_c   1.000
_cell.angle_alpha   90.00
_cell.angle_beta   90.00
_cell.angle_gamma   90.00
#
_symmetry.space_group_name_H-M   'P 1'
#
loop_
_entity.id
_entity.type
_entity.pdbx_description
1 polymer ?
#
loop_
_entity_poly.entity_id
_entity_poly.type
_entity_poly.pdbx_seq_one_letter_code
_entity_poly.pdbx_strand_id
1 'polypeptide(L)'
;MATADTATQSCVLRTHFLTKGLTWRAYQRLWDSSHVTLQELLDQEQPLLEPVPNRERERQSFQYRLSSLYLYYLGLLRRFDTLYDQMVQPQKRRLLRRLLDGVAGRVLELKDELVRADLCENHCLDHVLHDLKLTPADLEVPIPKYFQLEQSSILRERGQILAEILSKMETLSLKESFLEMHRTDAIILLQSAERARQGRLRATFMREIRREKKKMREDGRHKFSQDQAAITIQKVWRGYLQRKRTLQDRQTEMEFIGMVAPLGVKTIAGLGDSVRRLLQVEKEQEYQLAMVKTQDTLKETEGPDMKEKMKEQIRQWFIECHALTGRFPDYPDESLGGSYMIFADKTPEQVKMELEIQAQEGKKKDQEKNKEKEKEKTEKKKKKEKEEKTKGGEADATLKVMPSKFVPMINAGHEEYMNLWGNRNDSVHPNPSFDPETLREEKRKEMEQEIRIQTLAARPHALLSPQVDELMRQELKALHLAVDREEGRPLKNKTGKKPGKKKKEKDLTFGRPVDSLFKELVMFGFLKKSETVALKDYIGDCLYLGSTLNLAKKLPMPSLFDIRQNIALYGVLRLGSPDIHSMAPLIRSILLVGPPGMGKKMLVKAVCTETGANLFDLSPDNLQGKYPGKAGVQMLVHMVFKVWHF
;
A
#
# COMPACT_ATOMS: atom_id res chain seq x y z
N MET A 1 -21.38 -20.46 52.54
CA MET A 1 -22.33 -19.35 52.28
C MET A 1 -21.49 -18.10 52.10
N ALA A 2 -20.81 -17.89 50.97
CA ALA A 2 -21.33 -17.64 49.63
C ALA A 2 -22.22 -16.40 49.59
N THR A 3 -21.61 -15.22 49.30
CA THR A 3 -22.11 -14.12 48.47
C THR A 3 -21.29 -12.84 48.72
N ALA A 4 -20.26 -12.61 47.90
CA ALA A 4 -19.75 -11.26 47.61
C ALA A 4 -18.76 -11.23 46.42
N ASP A 5 -18.33 -12.40 45.91
CA ASP A 5 -17.42 -12.53 44.76
C ASP A 5 -18.05 -12.28 43.37
N THR A 6 -19.32 -11.88 43.28
CA THR A 6 -20.01 -11.74 41.98
C THR A 6 -20.16 -10.29 41.49
N ALA A 7 -19.86 -9.26 42.29
CA ALA A 7 -19.97 -7.86 41.85
C ALA A 7 -18.70 -7.34 41.16
N THR A 8 -17.53 -7.85 41.52
CA THR A 8 -16.24 -7.37 41.00
C THR A 8 -15.90 -7.95 39.63
N GLN A 9 -16.43 -9.12 39.28
CA GLN A 9 -16.38 -9.65 37.90
C GLN A 9 -17.38 -8.97 36.95
N SER A 10 -18.43 -8.32 37.47
CA SER A 10 -19.39 -7.54 36.65
C SER A 10 -18.81 -6.19 36.16
N CYS A 11 -17.76 -5.67 36.82
CA CYS A 11 -17.11 -4.42 36.42
C CYS A 11 -16.07 -4.59 35.31
N VAL A 12 -15.55 -5.81 35.12
CA VAL A 12 -14.49 -6.13 34.14
C VAL A 12 -15.04 -6.34 32.71
N LEU A 13 -16.36 -6.55 32.55
CA LEU A 13 -17.00 -6.81 31.25
C LEU A 13 -17.99 -5.71 30.79
N ARG A 14 -18.29 -4.71 31.62
CA ARG A 14 -19.26 -3.64 31.29
C ARG A 14 -18.66 -2.36 30.68
N THR A 15 -17.34 -2.27 30.55
CA THR A 15 -16.66 -1.15 29.88
C THR A 15 -16.09 -1.57 28.53
N HIS A 16 -16.82 -2.43 27.82
CA HIS A 16 -16.73 -2.50 26.38
C HIS A 16 -17.15 -1.14 25.79
N PHE A 17 -16.21 -0.54 25.04
CA PHE A 17 -16.45 0.47 23.99
C PHE A 17 -16.86 1.89 24.42
N LEU A 18 -15.89 2.64 24.95
CA LEU A 18 -15.76 4.08 24.67
C LEU A 18 -14.33 4.39 24.20
N THR A 19 -13.92 3.70 23.14
CA THR A 19 -12.73 4.01 22.35
C THR A 19 -13.20 4.40 20.96
N LYS A 20 -12.51 5.33 20.29
CA LYS A 20 -12.79 5.84 18.93
C LYS A 20 -12.79 4.79 17.79
N GLY A 21 -12.98 3.50 18.08
CA GLY A 21 -13.24 2.46 17.08
C GLY A 21 -14.73 2.42 16.74
N LEU A 22 -15.06 2.10 15.49
CA LEU A 22 -16.43 1.85 15.09
C LEU A 22 -16.98 0.68 15.94
N THR A 23 -18.22 0.81 16.42
CA THR A 23 -18.92 -0.35 16.98
C THR A 23 -19.06 -1.41 15.88
N TRP A 24 -19.09 -2.70 16.25
CA TRP A 24 -19.19 -3.79 15.26
C TRP A 24 -20.31 -3.58 14.24
N ARG A 25 -21.48 -3.10 14.69
CA ARG A 25 -22.61 -2.79 13.80
C ARG A 25 -22.30 -1.65 12.85
N ALA A 26 -21.60 -0.61 13.30
CA ALA A 26 -21.17 0.48 12.43
C ALA A 26 -20.10 0.00 11.44
N TYR A 27 -19.21 -0.90 11.87
CA TYR A 27 -18.23 -1.55 11.00
C TYR A 27 -18.90 -2.36 9.90
N GLN A 28 -19.82 -3.27 10.26
CA GLN A 28 -20.53 -4.10 9.29
C GLN A 28 -21.31 -3.24 8.28
N ARG A 29 -22.00 -2.21 8.74
CA ARG A 29 -22.65 -1.25 7.83
C ARG A 29 -21.67 -0.56 6.89
N LEU A 30 -20.50 -0.15 7.39
CA LEU A 30 -19.47 0.47 6.56
C LEU A 30 -18.90 -0.53 5.55
N TRP A 31 -18.73 -1.78 5.95
CA TRP A 31 -18.29 -2.89 5.10
C TRP A 31 -19.29 -3.14 3.96
N ASP A 32 -20.55 -3.38 4.29
CA ASP A 32 -21.61 -3.68 3.33
C ASP A 32 -21.83 -2.48 2.39
N SER A 33 -21.93 -1.26 2.94
CA SER A 33 -22.11 -0.06 2.12
C SER A 33 -20.92 0.24 1.22
N SER A 34 -19.68 -0.09 1.62
CA SER A 34 -18.51 0.08 0.76
C SER A 34 -18.55 -0.87 -0.43
N HIS A 35 -19.03 -2.10 -0.24
CA HIS A 35 -19.21 -3.04 -1.33
C HIS A 35 -20.39 -2.70 -2.25
N VAL A 36 -21.49 -2.14 -1.71
CA VAL A 36 -22.58 -1.60 -2.54
C VAL A 36 -22.08 -0.45 -3.42
N THR A 37 -21.37 0.53 -2.84
CA THR A 37 -20.75 1.62 -3.60
C THR A 37 -19.74 1.08 -4.62
N LEU A 38 -18.99 0.02 -4.28
CA LEU A 38 -18.05 -0.59 -5.22
C LEU A 38 -18.76 -1.20 -6.44
N GLN A 39 -19.85 -1.94 -6.23
CA GLN A 39 -20.65 -2.49 -7.33
C GLN A 39 -21.18 -1.39 -8.25
N GLU A 40 -21.74 -0.32 -7.67
CA GLU A 40 -22.25 0.84 -8.44
C GLU A 40 -21.16 1.48 -9.30
N LEU A 41 -19.91 1.53 -8.83
CA LEU A 41 -18.79 2.07 -9.60
C LEU A 41 -18.34 1.12 -10.70
N LEU A 42 -18.30 -0.19 -10.44
CA LEU A 42 -17.95 -1.19 -11.44
C LEU A 42 -18.95 -1.18 -12.61
N ASP A 43 -20.23 -0.95 -12.34
CA ASP A 43 -21.24 -0.79 -13.38
C ASP A 43 -21.02 0.49 -14.21
N GLN A 44 -20.48 1.55 -13.59
CA GLN A 44 -20.13 2.82 -14.25
C GLN A 44 -18.80 2.79 -15.03
N GLU A 45 -18.00 1.73 -14.90
CA GLU A 45 -16.74 1.56 -15.66
C GLU A 45 -16.99 1.16 -17.12
N GLN A 46 -18.05 0.39 -17.42
CA GLN A 46 -18.34 -0.07 -18.79
C GLN A 46 -18.60 1.09 -19.78
N PRO A 47 -19.40 2.14 -19.42
CA PRO A 47 -19.65 3.28 -20.31
C PRO A 47 -18.45 4.21 -20.54
N LEU A 48 -17.32 4.03 -19.85
CA LEU A 48 -16.09 4.83 -20.07
C LEU A 48 -15.23 4.30 -21.21
N LEU A 49 -15.40 3.03 -21.57
CA LEU A 49 -14.61 2.37 -22.61
C LEU A 49 -15.10 2.74 -24.03
N GLU A 50 -16.29 3.33 -24.12
CA GLU A 50 -16.86 3.84 -25.37
C GLU A 50 -16.12 5.11 -25.83
N PRO A 51 -15.67 5.17 -27.10
CA PRO A 51 -14.97 6.34 -27.62
C PRO A 51 -15.91 7.55 -27.69
N VAL A 52 -15.50 8.66 -27.08
CA VAL A 52 -16.26 9.91 -27.08
C VAL A 52 -15.66 10.86 -28.12
N PRO A 53 -16.47 11.45 -29.03
CA PRO A 53 -15.97 12.46 -29.96
C PRO A 53 -15.47 13.71 -29.22
N ASN A 54 -14.41 14.36 -29.73
CA ASN A 54 -13.78 15.52 -29.07
C ASN A 54 -14.52 16.83 -29.38
N ARG A 55 -15.84 16.83 -29.29
CA ARG A 55 -16.61 18.07 -29.27
C ARG A 55 -16.50 18.69 -27.87
N GLU A 56 -16.43 20.01 -27.77
CA GLU A 56 -16.22 20.70 -26.49
C GLU A 56 -17.21 20.28 -25.39
N ARG A 57 -18.50 20.11 -25.74
CA ARG A 57 -19.55 19.67 -24.82
C ARG A 57 -19.35 18.23 -24.34
N GLU A 58 -18.92 17.35 -25.24
CA GLU A 58 -18.69 15.93 -24.95
C GLU A 58 -17.38 15.70 -24.17
N ARG A 59 -16.38 16.57 -24.38
CA ARG A 59 -15.17 16.62 -23.57
C ARG A 59 -15.46 17.02 -22.13
N GLN A 60 -16.31 18.02 -21.91
CA GLN A 60 -16.70 18.45 -20.56
C GLN A 60 -17.49 17.37 -19.81
N SER A 61 -18.42 16.68 -20.49
CA SER A 61 -19.16 15.58 -19.88
C SER A 61 -18.27 14.37 -19.57
N PHE A 62 -17.31 14.07 -20.45
CA PHE A 62 -16.29 13.06 -20.22
C PHE A 62 -15.41 13.38 -19.01
N GLN A 63 -14.90 14.62 -18.92
CA GLN A 63 -14.11 15.10 -17.77
C GLN A 63 -14.90 15.04 -16.46
N TYR A 64 -16.18 15.44 -16.48
CA TYR A 64 -17.05 15.35 -15.31
C TYR A 64 -17.23 13.90 -14.85
N ARG A 65 -17.49 12.96 -15.77
CA ARG A 65 -17.65 11.53 -15.46
C ARG A 65 -16.37 10.95 -14.86
N LEU A 66 -15.22 11.26 -15.46
CA LEU A 66 -13.91 10.81 -14.99
C LEU A 66 -13.57 11.38 -13.61
N SER A 67 -13.86 12.67 -13.40
CA SER A 67 -13.69 13.36 -12.11
C SER A 67 -14.57 12.77 -11.02
N SER A 68 -15.83 12.46 -11.35
CA SER A 68 -16.79 11.85 -10.42
C SER A 68 -16.31 10.47 -9.97
N LEU A 69 -15.88 9.63 -10.92
CA LEU A 69 -15.33 8.31 -10.62
C LEU A 69 -14.07 8.39 -9.77
N TYR A 70 -13.15 9.30 -10.09
CA TYR A 70 -11.95 9.54 -9.28
C TYR A 70 -12.32 9.86 -7.82
N LEU A 71 -13.29 10.75 -7.59
CA LEU A 71 -13.72 11.13 -6.24
C LEU A 71 -14.39 9.96 -5.49
N TYR A 72 -15.21 9.16 -6.17
CA TYR A 72 -15.85 8.00 -5.56
C TYR A 72 -14.84 6.91 -5.19
N TYR A 73 -13.89 6.57 -6.08
CA TYR A 73 -12.82 5.63 -5.76
C TYR A 73 -11.89 6.17 -4.65
N LEU A 74 -11.65 7.48 -4.60
CA LEU A 74 -10.91 8.11 -3.51
C LEU A 74 -11.66 7.99 -2.17
N GLY A 75 -12.99 8.14 -2.20
CA GLY A 75 -13.86 7.89 -1.05
C GLY A 75 -13.83 6.43 -0.61
N LEU A 76 -13.87 5.48 -1.55
CA LEU A 76 -13.70 4.05 -1.25
C LEU A 76 -12.33 3.73 -0.66
N LEU A 77 -11.26 4.34 -1.16
CA LEU A 77 -9.92 4.16 -0.61
C LEU A 77 -9.88 4.54 0.88
N ARG A 78 -10.50 5.67 1.25
CA ARG A 78 -10.64 6.08 2.66
C ARG A 78 -11.45 5.08 3.48
N ARG A 79 -12.60 4.63 2.95
CA ARG A 79 -13.46 3.67 3.65
C ARG A 79 -12.73 2.33 3.85
N PHE A 80 -12.10 1.78 2.82
CA PHE A 80 -11.33 0.54 2.93
C PHE A 80 -10.13 0.67 3.86
N ASP A 81 -9.42 1.82 3.90
CA ASP A 81 -8.34 2.04 4.88
C ASP A 81 -8.87 2.02 6.31
N THR A 82 -10.02 2.68 6.56
CA THR A 82 -10.66 2.61 7.87
C THR A 82 -11.12 1.19 8.23
N LEU A 83 -11.67 0.44 7.26
CA LEU A 83 -12.07 -0.95 7.48
C LEU A 83 -10.84 -1.83 7.79
N TYR A 84 -9.76 -1.68 7.03
CA TYR A 84 -8.53 -2.43 7.24
C TYR A 84 -7.89 -2.12 8.60
N ASP A 85 -7.83 -0.85 9.02
CA ASP A 85 -7.27 -0.48 10.33
C ASP A 85 -8.09 -1.05 11.51
N GLN A 86 -9.40 -1.20 11.35
CA GLN A 86 -10.30 -1.73 12.39
C GLN A 86 -10.43 -3.26 12.37
N MET A 87 -10.15 -3.92 11.23
CA MET A 87 -10.32 -5.38 11.09
C MET A 87 -9.27 -6.17 11.88
N VAL A 88 -9.74 -7.07 12.73
CA VAL A 88 -8.92 -8.00 13.52
C VAL A 88 -8.84 -9.38 12.87
N GLN A 89 -9.90 -9.83 12.19
CA GLN A 89 -9.95 -11.16 11.60
C GLN A 89 -8.96 -11.29 10.42
N PRO A 90 -8.01 -12.25 10.45
CA PRO A 90 -6.93 -12.35 9.47
C PRO A 90 -7.38 -12.56 8.01
N GLN A 91 -8.42 -13.37 7.77
CA GLN A 91 -8.92 -13.65 6.41
C GLN A 91 -9.59 -12.42 5.78
N LYS A 92 -10.54 -11.79 6.49
CA LYS A 92 -11.16 -10.52 6.04
C LYS A 92 -10.12 -9.42 5.82
N ARG A 93 -9.06 -9.38 6.65
CA ARG A 93 -7.95 -8.42 6.50
C ARG A 93 -7.14 -8.64 5.22
N ARG A 94 -6.88 -9.90 4.82
CA ARG A 94 -6.22 -10.22 3.54
C ARG A 94 -7.08 -9.83 2.32
N LEU A 95 -8.39 -10.03 2.41
CA LEU A 95 -9.33 -9.58 1.38
C LEU A 95 -9.29 -8.05 1.25
N LEU A 96 -9.44 -7.32 2.38
CA LEU A 96 -9.30 -5.86 2.41
C LEU A 96 -7.97 -5.37 1.86
N ARG A 97 -6.87 -6.04 2.21
CA ARG A 97 -5.53 -5.69 1.75
C ARG A 97 -5.47 -5.65 0.22
N ARG A 98 -5.99 -6.69 -0.44
CA ARG A 98 -6.06 -6.81 -1.91
C ARG A 98 -7.01 -5.78 -2.53
N LEU A 99 -8.21 -5.62 -1.96
CA LEU A 99 -9.19 -4.62 -2.42
C LEU A 99 -8.64 -3.20 -2.34
N LEU A 100 -7.94 -2.89 -1.25
CA LEU A 100 -7.37 -1.57 -1.01
C LEU A 100 -6.23 -1.27 -1.99
N ASP A 101 -5.41 -2.26 -2.37
CA ASP A 101 -4.41 -2.11 -3.44
C ASP A 101 -5.05 -1.95 -4.82
N GLY A 102 -6.10 -2.71 -5.11
CA GLY A 102 -6.90 -2.56 -6.32
C GLY A 102 -7.47 -1.15 -6.45
N VAL A 103 -8.15 -0.67 -5.40
CA VAL A 103 -8.76 0.66 -5.38
C VAL A 103 -7.70 1.78 -5.43
N ALA A 104 -6.60 1.66 -4.68
CA ALA A 104 -5.50 2.63 -4.74
C ALA A 104 -4.89 2.69 -6.15
N GLY A 105 -4.69 1.53 -6.79
CA GLY A 105 -4.24 1.43 -8.17
C GLY A 105 -5.20 2.09 -9.16
N ARG A 106 -6.51 1.87 -9.01
CA ARG A 106 -7.52 2.51 -9.87
C ARG A 106 -7.56 4.03 -9.67
N VAL A 107 -7.43 4.54 -8.44
CA VAL A 107 -7.29 5.99 -8.17
C VAL A 107 -6.10 6.57 -8.93
N LEU A 108 -4.97 5.87 -8.98
CA LEU A 108 -3.78 6.31 -9.71
C LEU A 108 -3.96 6.29 -11.23
N GLU A 109 -4.67 5.29 -11.77
CA GLU A 109 -5.01 5.22 -13.20
C GLU A 109 -5.97 6.34 -13.60
N LEU A 110 -7.06 6.55 -12.84
CA LEU A 110 -8.03 7.62 -13.06
C LEU A 110 -7.36 9.00 -12.99
N LYS A 111 -6.44 9.19 -12.05
CA LYS A 111 -5.64 10.41 -11.98
C LYS A 111 -4.81 10.61 -13.25
N ASP A 112 -4.17 9.56 -13.76
CA ASP A 112 -3.37 9.63 -14.98
C ASP A 112 -4.24 9.92 -16.21
N GLU A 113 -5.45 9.34 -16.27
CA GLU A 113 -6.44 9.63 -17.30
C GLU A 113 -6.91 11.08 -17.26
N LEU A 114 -7.17 11.63 -16.06
CA LEU A 114 -7.51 13.04 -15.88
C LEU A 114 -6.39 13.94 -16.41
N VAL A 115 -5.14 13.64 -16.06
CA VAL A 115 -3.96 14.37 -16.54
C VAL A 115 -3.85 14.30 -18.06
N ARG A 116 -4.13 13.15 -18.68
CA ARG A 116 -4.12 13.01 -20.14
C ARG A 116 -5.25 13.78 -20.82
N ALA A 117 -6.42 13.85 -20.20
CA ALA A 117 -7.58 14.56 -20.72
C ALA A 117 -7.39 16.09 -20.66
N ASP A 118 -6.81 16.60 -19.57
CA ASP A 118 -6.68 18.03 -19.31
C ASP A 118 -5.29 18.59 -19.65
N LEU A 119 -4.30 17.71 -19.87
CA LEU A 119 -2.89 18.05 -20.05
C LEU A 119 -2.32 18.87 -18.87
N CYS A 120 -2.86 18.64 -17.67
CA CYS A 120 -2.50 19.34 -16.44
C CYS A 120 -2.44 18.36 -15.27
N GLU A 121 -1.51 18.55 -14.34
CA GLU A 121 -1.43 17.75 -13.10
C GLU A 121 -2.53 18.15 -12.09
N ASN A 122 -2.99 19.39 -12.14
CA ASN A 122 -3.90 19.98 -11.16
C ASN A 122 -5.27 20.23 -11.79
N HIS A 123 -6.31 19.76 -11.11
CA HIS A 123 -7.66 19.71 -11.63
C HIS A 123 -8.59 20.45 -10.68
N CYS A 124 -9.46 21.31 -11.22
CA CYS A 124 -10.46 22.01 -10.43
C CYS A 124 -11.71 21.14 -10.30
N LEU A 125 -11.87 20.53 -9.13
CA LEU A 125 -12.96 19.59 -8.85
C LEU A 125 -14.08 20.23 -8.01
N ASP A 126 -14.04 21.55 -7.79
CA ASP A 126 -14.98 22.30 -6.94
C ASP A 126 -16.43 22.16 -7.38
N HIS A 127 -16.72 22.20 -8.69
CA HIS A 127 -18.07 21.98 -9.20
C HIS A 127 -18.55 20.54 -8.94
N VAL A 128 -17.70 19.55 -9.21
CA VAL A 128 -18.02 18.12 -9.01
C VAL A 128 -18.22 17.81 -7.52
N LEU A 129 -17.38 18.38 -6.64
CA LEU A 129 -17.55 18.25 -5.19
C LEU A 129 -18.91 18.78 -4.73
N HIS A 130 -19.30 19.95 -5.21
CA HIS A 130 -20.60 20.53 -4.89
C HIS A 130 -21.76 19.62 -5.33
N ASP A 131 -21.70 19.12 -6.58
CA ASP A 131 -22.74 18.25 -7.13
C ASP A 131 -22.85 16.91 -6.38
N LEU A 132 -21.71 16.36 -5.97
CA LEU A 132 -21.62 15.14 -5.17
C LEU A 132 -21.86 15.36 -3.66
N LYS A 133 -22.11 16.61 -3.23
CA LYS A 133 -22.26 17.00 -1.80
C LYS A 133 -21.06 16.61 -0.94
N LEU A 134 -19.87 16.64 -1.53
CA LEU A 134 -18.60 16.38 -0.88
C LEU A 134 -17.95 17.68 -0.40
N THR A 135 -17.08 17.56 0.59
CA THR A 135 -16.30 18.67 1.13
C THR A 135 -14.89 18.66 0.55
N PRO A 136 -14.14 19.78 0.58
CA PRO A 136 -12.75 19.76 0.14
C PRO A 136 -11.82 18.86 0.96
N ALA A 137 -12.21 18.48 2.19
CA ALA A 137 -11.52 17.45 2.96
C ALA A 137 -11.58 16.08 2.25
N ASP A 138 -12.61 15.84 1.44
CA ASP A 138 -12.77 14.62 0.64
C ASP A 138 -11.85 14.59 -0.59
N LEU A 139 -11.11 15.66 -0.88
CA LEU A 139 -10.01 15.63 -1.85
C LEU A 139 -8.72 15.07 -1.27
N GLU A 140 -8.63 14.92 0.06
CA GLU A 140 -7.43 14.43 0.69
C GLU A 140 -7.21 12.94 0.39
N VAL A 141 -6.07 12.66 -0.24
CA VAL A 141 -5.62 11.33 -0.60
C VAL A 141 -5.12 10.65 0.67
N PRO A 142 -5.83 9.62 1.18
CA PRO A 142 -5.38 8.90 2.36
C PRO A 142 -4.09 8.13 2.02
N ILE A 143 -3.16 8.12 2.96
CA ILE A 143 -2.02 7.20 2.93
C ILE A 143 -2.42 5.98 3.75
N PRO A 144 -2.59 4.80 3.12
CA PRO A 144 -2.97 3.60 3.84
C PRO A 144 -2.02 3.28 4.99
N LYS A 145 -2.57 3.08 6.20
CA LYS A 145 -1.73 2.93 7.41
C LYS A 145 -0.87 1.67 7.37
N TYR A 146 -1.30 0.67 6.61
CA TYR A 146 -0.60 -0.61 6.53
C TYR A 146 0.79 -0.48 5.88
N PHE A 147 1.02 0.52 5.01
CA PHE A 147 2.33 0.75 4.38
C PHE A 147 3.45 0.81 5.44
N GLN A 148 3.21 1.58 6.50
CA GLN A 148 4.16 1.70 7.61
C GLN A 148 4.08 0.51 8.57
N LEU A 149 2.88 -0.01 8.85
CA LEU A 149 2.70 -1.05 9.86
C LEU A 149 3.36 -2.37 9.44
N GLU A 150 3.17 -2.81 8.19
CA GLU A 150 3.74 -4.05 7.66
C GLU A 150 5.27 -3.96 7.55
N GLN A 151 5.82 -2.78 7.27
CA GLN A 151 7.26 -2.54 7.16
C GLN A 151 7.92 -2.15 8.49
N SER A 152 7.15 -2.00 9.57
CA SER A 152 7.63 -1.37 10.81
C SER A 152 8.80 -2.10 11.48
N SER A 153 8.87 -3.43 11.41
CA SER A 153 10.00 -4.22 11.91
C SER A 153 11.27 -3.93 11.11
N ILE A 154 11.18 -4.01 9.78
CA ILE A 154 12.28 -3.77 8.84
C ILE A 154 12.82 -2.34 9.02
N LEU A 155 11.92 -1.34 9.12
CA LEU A 155 12.31 0.05 9.31
C LEU A 155 12.99 0.29 10.67
N ARG A 156 12.56 -0.40 11.73
CA ARG A 156 13.21 -0.33 13.04
C ARG A 156 14.61 -0.92 13.01
N GLU A 157 14.78 -2.10 12.41
CA GLU A 157 16.09 -2.76 12.27
C GLU A 157 17.07 -1.88 11.48
N ARG A 158 16.64 -1.34 10.32
CA ARG A 158 17.42 -0.40 9.52
C ARG A 158 17.77 0.87 10.30
N GLY A 159 16.80 1.41 11.05
CA GLY A 159 16.99 2.57 11.90
C GLY A 159 18.03 2.34 13.01
N GLN A 160 18.06 1.14 13.60
CA GLN A 160 19.06 0.75 14.59
C GLN A 160 20.46 0.66 13.99
N ILE A 161 20.60 0.03 12.81
CA ILE A 161 21.88 -0.05 12.08
C ILE A 161 22.41 1.36 11.78
N LEU A 162 21.55 2.25 11.26
CA LEU A 162 21.92 3.64 11.01
C LEU A 162 22.33 4.38 12.28
N ALA A 163 21.58 4.21 13.37
CA ALA A 163 21.90 4.83 14.66
C ALA A 163 23.22 4.34 15.23
N GLU A 164 23.54 3.06 15.09
CA GLU A 164 24.81 2.48 15.54
C GLU A 164 26.01 3.01 14.74
N ILE A 165 25.84 3.20 13.42
CA ILE A 165 26.89 3.80 12.57
C ILE A 165 27.09 5.28 12.93
N LEU A 166 25.99 6.02 13.11
CA LEU A 166 26.04 7.44 13.45
C LEU A 166 26.61 7.69 14.84
N SER A 167 26.30 6.86 15.84
CA SER A 167 26.83 7.02 17.20
C SER A 167 28.35 6.83 17.27
N LYS A 168 28.90 5.95 16.42
CA LYS A 168 30.36 5.79 16.23
C LYS A 168 31.02 7.00 15.56
N MET A 169 30.25 7.83 14.83
CA MET A 169 30.72 9.08 14.25
C MET A 169 30.51 10.29 15.18
N GLU A 170 29.39 10.38 15.88
CA GLU A 170 29.03 11.52 16.74
C GLU A 170 29.95 11.66 17.96
N THR A 171 30.59 10.58 18.41
CA THR A 171 31.71 10.63 19.37
C THR A 171 32.89 11.48 18.89
N LEU A 172 32.95 11.84 17.61
CA LEU A 172 33.98 12.70 17.00
C LEU A 172 33.49 14.13 16.70
N SER A 173 32.19 14.44 16.81
CA SER A 173 31.68 15.80 16.58
C SER A 173 30.56 16.18 17.55
N LEU A 174 30.94 16.73 18.69
CA LEU A 174 30.02 17.50 19.53
C LEU A 174 29.70 18.82 18.80
N LYS A 175 28.66 18.81 17.97
CA LYS A 175 27.98 20.04 17.58
C LYS A 175 26.92 20.32 18.63
N GLU A 176 27.11 21.40 19.39
CA GLU A 176 26.06 21.98 20.22
C GLU A 176 24.87 22.33 19.32
N SER A 177 23.86 21.45 19.33
CA SER A 177 22.57 21.78 18.76
C SER A 177 21.90 22.77 19.71
N PHE A 178 21.78 24.03 19.29
CA PHE A 178 20.88 24.96 19.93
C PHE A 178 19.47 24.36 19.90
N LEU A 179 18.80 24.30 21.06
CA LEU A 179 17.39 23.90 21.11
C LEU A 179 16.57 24.85 20.24
N GLU A 180 16.03 24.35 19.13
CA GLU A 180 15.05 25.09 18.35
C GLU A 180 13.77 25.27 19.18
N MET A 181 13.45 26.53 19.52
CA MET A 181 12.24 26.87 20.25
C MET A 181 11.05 26.86 19.28
N HIS A 182 10.04 26.02 19.57
CA HIS A 182 8.85 25.90 18.73
C HIS A 182 8.11 27.25 18.66
N ARG A 183 7.48 27.60 17.52
CA ARG A 183 6.80 28.89 17.32
C ARG A 183 5.78 29.19 18.41
N THR A 184 5.06 28.16 18.88
CA THR A 184 4.09 28.27 19.98
C THR A 184 4.78 28.63 21.29
N ASP A 185 5.93 28.01 21.59
CA ASP A 185 6.71 28.28 22.80
C ASP A 185 7.31 29.69 22.76
N ALA A 186 7.79 30.12 21.58
CA ALA A 186 8.24 31.50 21.37
C ALA A 186 7.10 32.51 21.61
N ILE A 187 5.89 32.24 21.10
CA ILE A 187 4.70 33.09 21.34
C ILE A 187 4.34 33.11 22.82
N ILE A 188 4.31 31.95 23.49
CA ILE A 188 4.01 31.84 24.93
C ILE A 188 5.05 32.62 25.74
N LEU A 189 6.33 32.49 25.41
CA LEU A 189 7.42 33.17 26.07
C LEU A 189 7.28 34.69 25.92
N LEU A 190 7.01 35.18 24.71
CA LEU A 190 6.80 36.60 24.41
C LEU A 190 5.57 37.17 25.14
N GLN A 191 4.45 36.44 25.12
CA GLN A 191 3.23 36.81 25.85
C GLN A 191 3.42 36.77 27.38
N SER A 192 4.22 35.83 27.90
CA SER A 192 4.52 35.72 29.32
C SER A 192 5.41 36.88 29.78
N ALA A 193 6.41 37.26 28.96
CA ALA A 193 7.30 38.38 29.21
C ALA A 193 6.53 39.72 29.20
N GLU A 194 5.63 39.94 28.24
CA GLU A 194 4.81 41.16 28.20
C GLU A 194 3.80 41.21 29.36
N ARG A 195 3.16 40.09 29.72
CA ARG A 195 2.32 40.02 30.93
C ARG A 195 3.11 40.31 32.20
N ALA A 196 4.35 39.81 32.30
CA ALA A 196 5.23 40.12 33.43
C ALA A 196 5.63 41.60 33.45
N ARG A 197 5.91 42.22 32.29
CA ARG A 197 6.21 43.65 32.18
C ARG A 197 5.02 44.51 32.63
N GLN A 198 3.83 44.22 32.14
CA GLN A 198 2.60 44.92 32.57
C GLN A 198 2.30 44.69 34.05
N GLY A 199 2.51 43.47 34.55
CA GLY A 199 2.38 43.16 35.97
C GLY A 199 3.33 43.97 36.85
N ARG A 200 4.60 44.10 36.43
CA ARG A 200 5.59 44.96 37.10
C ARG A 200 5.15 46.43 37.10
N LEU A 201 4.69 46.95 35.96
CA LEU A 201 4.23 48.34 35.84
C LEU A 201 2.99 48.63 36.72
N ARG A 202 2.02 47.70 36.76
CA ARG A 202 0.86 47.82 37.67
C ARG A 202 1.28 47.73 39.13
N ALA A 203 2.25 46.87 39.45
CA ALA A 203 2.76 46.75 40.81
C ALA A 203 3.52 48.00 41.27
N THR A 204 4.29 48.65 40.39
CA THR A 204 4.95 49.93 40.70
C THR A 204 3.93 51.02 40.93
N PHE A 205 2.94 51.15 40.04
CA PHE A 205 1.84 52.12 40.18
C PHE A 205 1.03 51.92 41.47
N MET A 206 0.66 50.68 41.79
CA MET A 206 -0.05 50.35 43.03
C MET A 206 0.81 50.55 44.28
N ARG A 207 2.14 50.43 44.19
CA ARG A 207 3.04 50.77 45.29
C ARG A 207 3.09 52.27 45.52
N GLU A 208 3.08 53.08 44.47
CA GLU A 208 3.01 54.55 44.57
C GLU A 208 1.71 54.99 45.23
N ILE A 209 0.57 54.49 44.75
CA ILE A 209 -0.74 54.75 45.38
C ILE A 209 -0.74 54.33 46.85
N ARG A 210 -0.13 53.18 47.21
CA ARG A 210 -0.04 52.76 48.61
C ARG A 210 0.90 53.63 49.44
N ARG A 211 2.02 54.10 48.89
CA ARG A 211 2.92 55.06 49.57
C ARG A 211 2.20 56.37 49.81
N GLU A 212 1.45 56.85 48.84
CA GLU A 212 0.68 58.09 48.95
C GLU A 212 -0.46 57.94 49.97
N LYS A 213 -1.21 56.83 49.93
CA LYS A 213 -2.19 56.48 50.97
C LYS A 213 -1.57 56.24 52.35
N LYS A 214 -0.30 55.84 52.43
CA LYS A 214 0.43 55.67 53.68
C LYS A 214 0.87 57.03 54.24
N LYS A 215 1.37 57.94 53.39
CA LYS A 215 1.63 59.34 53.75
C LYS A 215 0.36 60.03 54.25
N MET A 216 -0.79 59.76 53.62
CA MET A 216 -2.11 60.23 54.08
C MET A 216 -2.61 59.55 55.37
N ARG A 217 -1.98 58.47 55.81
CA ARG A 217 -2.31 57.72 57.04
C ARG A 217 -1.24 57.87 58.12
N GLU A 218 -0.23 58.70 57.91
CA GLU A 218 0.86 58.94 58.85
C GLU A 218 0.50 59.92 59.98
N ASP A 219 -0.80 60.08 60.26
CA ASP A 219 -1.32 60.53 61.55
C ASP A 219 -1.94 59.34 62.31
N GLY A 220 -1.22 58.83 63.31
CA GLY A 220 -1.75 57.89 64.31
C GLY A 220 -1.37 56.42 64.10
N ARG A 221 -0.36 55.95 64.84
CA ARG A 221 -0.05 54.52 65.00
C ARG A 221 -1.13 53.85 65.86
N HIS A 222 -2.25 53.43 65.27
CA HIS A 222 -3.28 52.69 66.00
C HIS A 222 -2.82 51.25 66.34
N LYS A 223 -2.84 50.90 67.63
CA LYS A 223 -2.81 49.51 68.08
C LYS A 223 -4.11 48.85 67.62
N PHE A 224 -4.02 47.77 66.84
CA PHE A 224 -5.20 47.04 66.38
C PHE A 224 -5.99 46.52 67.58
N SER A 225 -7.29 46.83 67.64
CA SER A 225 -8.22 46.09 68.51
C SER A 225 -8.28 44.62 68.07
N GLN A 226 -8.57 43.69 68.99
CA GLN A 226 -8.73 42.26 68.71
C GLN A 226 -9.71 42.02 67.54
N ASP A 227 -10.78 42.80 67.48
CA ASP A 227 -11.78 42.72 66.40
C ASP A 227 -11.21 43.19 65.05
N GLN A 228 -10.38 44.23 65.06
CA GLN A 228 -9.72 44.72 63.85
C GLN A 228 -8.66 43.73 63.33
N ALA A 229 -7.96 43.05 64.24
CA ALA A 229 -7.04 41.96 63.90
C ALA A 229 -7.81 40.77 63.29
N ALA A 230 -8.93 40.36 63.90
CA ALA A 230 -9.79 39.29 63.39
C ALA A 230 -10.33 39.62 61.98
N ILE A 231 -10.84 40.83 61.76
CA ILE A 231 -11.32 41.28 60.44
C ILE A 231 -10.19 41.23 59.40
N THR A 232 -8.98 41.62 59.77
CA THR A 232 -7.82 41.61 58.88
C THR A 232 -7.44 40.18 58.49
N ILE A 233 -7.40 39.25 59.45
CA ILE A 233 -7.12 37.82 59.21
C ILE A 233 -8.21 37.22 58.32
N GLN A 234 -9.49 37.43 58.63
CA GLN A 234 -10.62 36.94 57.84
C GLN A 234 -10.58 37.47 56.40
N LYS A 235 -10.24 38.75 56.22
CA LYS A 235 -10.09 39.36 54.89
C LYS A 235 -8.98 38.70 54.08
N VAL A 236 -7.83 38.43 54.69
CA VAL A 236 -6.70 37.75 54.03
C VAL A 236 -7.08 36.32 53.67
N TRP A 237 -7.72 35.58 54.58
CA TRP A 237 -8.17 34.21 54.37
C TRP A 237 -9.23 34.09 53.27
N ARG A 238 -10.28 34.93 53.31
CA ARG A 238 -11.31 35.00 52.24
C ARG A 238 -10.68 35.35 50.90
N GLY A 239 -9.70 36.26 50.87
CA GLY A 239 -8.96 36.59 49.66
C GLY A 239 -8.12 35.43 49.11
N TYR A 240 -7.52 34.62 49.99
CA TYR A 240 -6.80 33.41 49.58
C TYR A 240 -7.75 32.34 49.00
N LEU A 241 -8.85 32.06 49.68
CA LEU A 241 -9.90 31.14 49.21
C LEU A 241 -10.43 31.56 47.83
N GLN A 242 -10.72 32.84 47.65
CA GLN A 242 -11.20 33.36 46.37
C GLN A 242 -10.15 33.20 45.27
N ARG A 243 -8.87 33.53 45.53
CA ARG A 243 -7.79 33.33 44.54
C ARG A 243 -7.63 31.85 44.16
N LYS A 244 -7.78 30.93 45.12
CA LYS A 244 -7.73 29.48 44.85
C LYS A 244 -8.89 29.04 43.95
N ARG A 245 -10.11 29.51 44.23
CA ARG A 245 -11.29 29.26 43.39
C ARG A 245 -11.13 29.83 41.98
N THR A 246 -10.75 31.10 41.84
CA THR A 246 -10.53 31.73 40.53
C THR A 246 -9.47 31.00 39.70
N LEU A 247 -8.46 30.39 40.33
CA LEU A 247 -7.46 29.60 39.61
C LEU A 247 -8.04 28.28 39.09
N GLN A 248 -8.92 27.63 39.87
CA GLN A 248 -9.67 26.45 39.44
C GLN A 248 -10.68 26.81 38.34
N ASP A 249 -11.46 27.89 38.51
CA ASP A 249 -12.44 28.35 37.53
C ASP A 249 -11.77 28.73 36.20
N ARG A 250 -10.60 29.39 36.25
CA ARG A 250 -9.80 29.67 35.05
C ARG A 250 -9.37 28.37 34.36
N GLN A 251 -9.00 27.35 35.12
CA GLN A 251 -8.57 26.08 34.54
C GLN A 251 -9.74 25.36 33.87
N THR A 252 -10.90 25.29 34.52
CA THR A 252 -12.11 24.70 33.94
C THR A 252 -12.63 25.49 32.74
N GLU A 253 -12.54 26.82 32.77
CA GLU A 253 -12.90 27.68 31.63
C GLU A 253 -11.93 27.49 30.45
N MET A 254 -10.61 27.38 30.71
CA MET A 254 -9.62 27.09 29.67
C MET A 254 -9.81 25.69 29.05
N GLU A 255 -10.24 24.72 29.85
CA GLU A 255 -10.63 23.38 29.36
C GLU A 255 -11.93 23.43 28.55
N PHE A 256 -12.95 24.15 29.03
CA PHE A 256 -14.25 24.32 28.36
C PHE A 256 -14.13 25.03 27.01
N ILE A 257 -13.31 26.08 26.92
CA ILE A 257 -13.04 26.83 25.68
C ILE A 257 -12.09 26.03 24.76
N GLY A 258 -11.51 24.92 25.22
CA GLY A 258 -10.62 24.06 24.41
C GLY A 258 -9.20 24.59 24.26
N MET A 259 -8.80 25.57 25.07
CA MET A 259 -7.44 26.14 25.08
C MET A 259 -6.43 25.23 25.80
N VAL A 260 -6.91 24.39 26.71
CA VAL A 260 -6.13 23.35 27.40
C VAL A 260 -6.87 22.02 27.24
N ALA A 261 -6.19 21.00 26.73
CA ALA A 261 -6.80 19.67 26.62
C ALA A 261 -6.93 19.04 28.02
N PRO A 262 -8.09 18.46 28.39
CA PRO A 262 -8.23 17.74 29.65
C PRO A 262 -7.20 16.62 29.74
N LEU A 263 -6.51 16.54 30.88
CA LEU A 263 -5.52 15.51 31.19
C LEU A 263 -6.17 14.13 31.08
N GLY A 264 -5.92 13.40 29.98
CA GLY A 264 -6.33 12.00 29.80
C GLY A 264 -6.94 11.63 28.45
N VAL A 265 -7.57 12.56 27.72
CA VAL A 265 -8.35 12.19 26.51
C VAL A 265 -7.44 11.73 25.35
N LYS A 266 -6.26 12.35 25.18
CA LYS A 266 -5.29 11.93 24.15
C LYS A 266 -4.66 10.57 24.48
N THR A 267 -4.47 10.28 25.77
CA THR A 267 -3.82 9.04 26.25
C THR A 267 -4.75 7.82 26.10
N ILE A 268 -6.05 7.98 26.36
CA ILE A 268 -7.04 6.90 26.24
C ILE A 268 -7.25 6.47 24.77
N ALA A 269 -7.27 7.44 23.83
CA ALA A 269 -7.41 7.14 22.41
C ALA A 269 -6.21 6.38 21.83
N GLY A 270 -4.98 6.78 22.19
CA GLY A 270 -3.76 6.09 21.77
C GLY A 270 -3.61 4.69 22.38
N LEU A 271 -4.14 4.48 23.58
CA LEU A 271 -4.16 3.17 24.23
C LEU A 271 -5.07 2.18 23.47
N GLY A 272 -6.26 2.61 23.05
CA GLY A 272 -7.18 1.77 22.27
C GLY A 272 -6.61 1.31 20.92
N ASP A 273 -5.93 2.20 20.20
CA ASP A 273 -5.26 1.85 18.93
C ASP A 273 -4.11 0.87 19.14
N SER A 274 -3.33 1.05 20.20
CA SER A 274 -2.20 0.18 20.52
C SER A 274 -2.65 -1.23 20.93
N VAL A 275 -3.71 -1.33 21.74
CA VAL A 275 -4.32 -2.61 22.13
C VAL A 275 -4.88 -3.34 20.92
N ARG A 276 -5.59 -2.64 20.02
CA ARG A 276 -6.12 -3.22 18.78
C ARG A 276 -5.01 -3.80 17.90
N ARG A 277 -3.90 -3.06 17.75
CA ARG A 277 -2.74 -3.51 16.97
C ARG A 277 -2.09 -4.76 17.55
N LEU A 278 -1.98 -4.84 18.87
CA LEU A 278 -1.45 -6.03 19.54
C LEU A 278 -2.33 -7.26 19.30
N LEU A 279 -3.66 -7.09 19.39
CA LEU A 279 -4.62 -8.14 19.10
C LEU A 279 -4.56 -8.59 17.62
N GLN A 280 -4.38 -7.66 16.67
CA GLN A 280 -4.21 -8.00 15.26
C GLN A 280 -2.99 -8.90 15.03
N VAL A 281 -1.86 -8.60 15.68
CA VAL A 281 -0.63 -9.41 15.59
C VAL A 281 -0.85 -10.80 16.20
N GLU A 282 -1.47 -10.87 17.38
CA GLU A 282 -1.77 -12.14 18.05
C GLU A 282 -2.66 -13.05 17.19
N LYS A 283 -3.74 -12.48 16.62
CA LYS A 283 -4.68 -13.23 15.77
C LYS A 283 -4.05 -13.64 14.44
N GLU A 284 -3.17 -12.83 13.87
CA GLU A 284 -2.41 -13.18 12.68
C GLU A 284 -1.45 -14.35 12.96
N GLN A 285 -0.76 -14.35 14.11
CA GLN A 285 0.10 -15.47 14.52
C GLN A 285 -0.70 -16.76 14.75
N GLU A 286 -1.85 -16.67 15.42
CA GLU A 286 -2.77 -17.80 15.63
C GLU A 286 -3.19 -18.41 14.28
N TYR A 287 -3.54 -17.55 13.30
CA TYR A 287 -3.90 -17.99 11.96
C TYR A 287 -2.73 -18.63 11.21
N GLN A 288 -1.53 -18.05 11.27
CA GLN A 288 -0.33 -18.63 10.64
C GLN A 288 -0.01 -20.03 11.17
N LEU A 289 -0.09 -20.21 12.49
CA LEU A 289 0.09 -21.53 13.12
C LEU A 289 -1.01 -22.51 12.68
N ALA A 290 -2.26 -22.05 12.59
CA ALA A 290 -3.36 -22.86 12.11
C ALA A 290 -3.23 -23.23 10.63
N MET A 291 -2.68 -22.35 9.78
CA MET A 291 -2.42 -22.66 8.37
C MET A 291 -1.45 -23.83 8.22
N VAL A 292 -0.31 -23.78 8.93
CA VAL A 292 0.71 -24.83 8.89
C VAL A 292 0.12 -26.13 9.41
N LYS A 293 -0.52 -26.10 10.58
CA LYS A 293 -1.16 -27.28 11.17
C LYS A 293 -2.21 -27.90 10.24
N THR A 294 -3.05 -27.08 9.62
CA THR A 294 -4.09 -27.54 8.69
C THR A 294 -3.45 -28.15 7.45
N GLN A 295 -2.43 -27.51 6.89
CA GLN A 295 -1.71 -28.02 5.72
C GLN A 295 -1.06 -29.38 6.01
N ASP A 296 -0.41 -29.53 7.17
CA ASP A 296 0.22 -30.80 7.58
C ASP A 296 -0.83 -31.89 7.75
N THR A 297 -1.94 -31.60 8.46
CA THR A 297 -3.03 -32.57 8.62
C THR A 297 -3.64 -32.99 7.29
N LEU A 298 -3.89 -32.05 6.38
CA LEU A 298 -4.46 -32.36 5.08
C LEU A 298 -3.48 -33.19 4.23
N LYS A 299 -2.17 -32.89 4.27
CA LYS A 299 -1.15 -33.66 3.55
C LYS A 299 -1.10 -35.11 4.01
N GLU A 300 -1.29 -35.37 5.30
CA GLU A 300 -1.29 -36.72 5.86
C GLU A 300 -2.60 -37.48 5.56
N THR A 301 -3.75 -36.82 5.69
CA THR A 301 -5.06 -37.49 5.58
C THR A 301 -5.65 -37.52 4.18
N GLU A 302 -5.60 -36.41 3.45
CA GLU A 302 -6.28 -36.25 2.14
C GLU A 302 -5.29 -36.27 0.96
N GLY A 303 -4.00 -36.00 1.21
CA GLY A 303 -2.96 -35.99 0.19
C GLY A 303 -2.83 -37.30 -0.60
N PRO A 304 -2.77 -38.48 0.04
CA PRO A 304 -2.72 -39.77 -0.66
C PRO A 304 -3.93 -39.99 -1.57
N ASP A 305 -5.13 -39.72 -1.07
CA ASP A 305 -6.39 -39.90 -1.80
C ASP A 305 -6.49 -38.98 -3.02
N MET A 306 -6.10 -37.70 -2.88
CA MET A 306 -6.06 -36.75 -4.00
C MET A 306 -5.07 -37.19 -5.07
N LYS A 307 -3.90 -37.69 -4.66
CA LYS A 307 -2.88 -38.21 -5.55
C LYS A 307 -3.36 -39.46 -6.30
N GLU A 308 -4.06 -40.37 -5.65
CA GLU A 308 -4.66 -41.53 -6.30
C GLU A 308 -5.77 -41.14 -7.27
N LYS A 309 -6.67 -40.22 -6.89
CA LYS A 309 -7.72 -39.69 -7.79
C LYS A 309 -7.12 -39.06 -9.05
N MET A 310 -6.06 -38.26 -8.92
CA MET A 310 -5.37 -37.68 -10.07
C MET A 310 -4.71 -38.73 -10.95
N LYS A 311 -4.08 -39.76 -10.36
CA LYS A 311 -3.55 -40.90 -11.13
C LYS A 311 -4.64 -41.64 -11.88
N GLU A 312 -5.80 -41.86 -11.25
CA GLU A 312 -6.95 -42.52 -11.87
C GLU A 312 -7.50 -41.71 -13.04
N GLN A 313 -7.64 -40.39 -12.90
CA GLN A 313 -8.05 -39.51 -14.00
C GLN A 313 -7.10 -39.61 -15.20
N ILE A 314 -5.79 -39.70 -14.96
CA ILE A 314 -4.80 -39.89 -16.03
C ILE A 314 -4.96 -41.28 -16.66
N ARG A 315 -5.11 -42.34 -15.86
CA ARG A 315 -5.35 -43.71 -16.35
C ARG A 315 -6.62 -43.79 -17.20
N GLN A 316 -7.71 -43.21 -16.72
CA GLN A 316 -8.98 -43.18 -17.41
C GLN A 316 -8.87 -42.44 -18.75
N TRP A 317 -8.19 -41.30 -18.78
CA TRP A 317 -7.90 -40.59 -20.03
C TRP A 317 -7.12 -41.45 -21.04
N PHE A 318 -6.10 -42.20 -20.59
CA PHE A 318 -5.35 -43.11 -21.45
C PHE A 318 -6.22 -44.24 -22.02
N ILE A 319 -7.10 -44.82 -21.19
CA ILE A 319 -8.02 -45.89 -21.60
C ILE A 319 -9.04 -45.36 -22.63
N GLU A 320 -9.62 -44.19 -22.38
CA GLU A 320 -10.57 -43.54 -23.28
C GLU A 320 -9.91 -43.17 -24.62
N CYS A 321 -8.67 -42.68 -24.60
CA CYS A 321 -7.90 -42.45 -25.81
C CYS A 321 -7.66 -43.77 -26.58
N HIS A 322 -7.19 -44.83 -25.91
CA HIS A 322 -6.95 -46.14 -26.54
C HIS A 322 -8.23 -46.73 -27.15
N ALA A 323 -9.37 -46.64 -26.46
CA ALA A 323 -10.66 -47.12 -26.97
C ALA A 323 -11.08 -46.43 -28.28
N LEU A 324 -10.64 -45.19 -28.51
CA LEU A 324 -10.98 -44.39 -29.68
C LEU A 324 -9.96 -44.47 -30.82
N THR A 325 -8.67 -44.64 -30.52
CA THR A 325 -7.56 -44.64 -31.50
C THR A 325 -6.98 -46.02 -31.79
N GLY A 326 -7.21 -47.02 -30.92
CA GLY A 326 -6.66 -48.37 -31.04
C GLY A 326 -5.15 -48.47 -30.76
N ARG A 327 -4.51 -47.39 -30.28
CA ARG A 327 -3.12 -47.34 -29.77
C ARG A 327 -3.06 -46.35 -28.61
N PHE A 328 -2.29 -46.67 -27.58
CA PHE A 328 -2.03 -45.73 -26.48
C PHE A 328 -1.24 -44.51 -26.99
N PRO A 329 -1.65 -43.27 -26.66
CA PRO A 329 -0.89 -42.06 -26.98
C PRO A 329 0.45 -42.02 -26.24
N ASP A 330 1.49 -41.48 -26.91
CA ASP A 330 2.77 -41.19 -26.26
C ASP A 330 2.59 -40.12 -25.18
N TYR A 331 3.25 -40.30 -24.04
CA TYR A 331 3.24 -39.29 -22.97
C TYR A 331 3.90 -37.99 -23.47
N PRO A 332 3.25 -36.81 -23.38
CA PRO A 332 3.79 -35.59 -23.99
C PRO A 332 5.16 -35.21 -23.42
N ASP A 333 6.04 -34.70 -24.29
CA ASP A 333 7.42 -34.30 -23.92
C ASP A 333 7.44 -33.13 -22.92
N GLU A 334 8.44 -33.15 -22.03
CA GLU A 334 8.64 -32.18 -20.94
C GLU A 334 8.73 -30.72 -21.41
N SER A 335 9.17 -30.47 -22.66
CA SER A 335 9.30 -29.14 -23.24
C SER A 335 8.02 -28.53 -23.79
N LEU A 336 6.97 -29.34 -24.00
CA LEU A 336 5.68 -28.93 -24.61
C LEU A 336 4.54 -28.86 -23.59
N GLY A 337 4.84 -29.04 -22.29
CA GLY A 337 3.86 -28.96 -21.21
C GLY A 337 3.44 -30.32 -20.64
N GLY A 338 3.97 -31.45 -21.11
CA GLY A 338 3.77 -32.75 -20.47
C GLY A 338 2.29 -33.11 -20.24
N SER A 339 1.97 -33.60 -19.05
CA SER A 339 0.63 -33.93 -18.55
C SER A 339 -0.34 -32.75 -18.45
N TYR A 340 0.11 -31.50 -18.63
CA TYR A 340 -0.78 -30.32 -18.65
C TYR A 340 -1.78 -30.38 -19.81
N MET A 341 -1.39 -30.98 -20.93
CA MET A 341 -2.24 -31.14 -22.12
C MET A 341 -3.36 -32.17 -21.95
N ILE A 342 -3.27 -33.04 -20.93
CA ILE A 342 -4.25 -34.08 -20.60
C ILE A 342 -5.40 -33.49 -19.75
N PHE A 343 -5.12 -32.45 -18.97
CA PHE A 343 -6.06 -31.81 -18.04
C PHE A 343 -6.56 -30.43 -18.50
N ALA A 344 -6.13 -29.94 -19.65
CA ALA A 344 -6.89 -28.91 -20.36
C ALA A 344 -8.07 -29.63 -20.98
N ASP A 345 -9.32 -29.28 -20.63
CA ASP A 345 -10.57 -29.93 -21.05
C ASP A 345 -10.73 -30.03 -22.58
N LYS A 346 -9.91 -30.86 -23.22
CA LYS A 346 -9.94 -31.16 -24.65
C LYS A 346 -10.81 -32.38 -24.81
N THR A 347 -11.82 -32.27 -25.68
CA THR A 347 -12.64 -33.43 -26.01
C THR A 347 -11.77 -34.51 -26.67
N PRO A 348 -12.05 -35.80 -26.45
CA PRO A 348 -11.31 -36.90 -27.08
C PRO A 348 -11.22 -36.78 -28.61
N GLU A 349 -12.19 -36.10 -29.22
CA GLU A 349 -12.27 -35.79 -30.65
C GLU A 349 -11.23 -34.75 -31.12
N GLN A 350 -10.91 -33.75 -30.29
CA GLN A 350 -9.84 -32.77 -30.58
C GLN A 350 -8.45 -33.41 -30.51
N VAL A 351 -8.27 -34.36 -29.59
CA VAL A 351 -7.05 -35.16 -29.46
C VAL A 351 -6.90 -36.11 -30.67
N LYS A 352 -8.01 -36.68 -31.17
CA LYS A 352 -8.03 -37.47 -32.42
C LYS A 352 -7.60 -36.65 -33.64
N MET A 353 -8.09 -35.41 -33.79
CA MET A 353 -7.62 -34.51 -34.86
C MET A 353 -6.13 -34.17 -34.73
N GLU A 354 -5.61 -33.91 -33.54
CA GLU A 354 -4.17 -33.63 -33.31
C GLU A 354 -3.29 -34.87 -33.59
N LEU A 355 -3.75 -36.07 -33.21
CA LEU A 355 -3.06 -37.34 -33.49
C LEU A 355 -3.13 -37.72 -34.98
N GLU A 356 -4.23 -37.44 -35.67
CA GLU A 356 -4.34 -37.61 -37.13
C GLU A 356 -3.42 -36.63 -37.89
N ILE A 357 -3.26 -35.39 -37.39
CA ILE A 357 -2.31 -34.41 -37.94
C ILE A 357 -0.86 -34.86 -37.69
N GLN A 358 -0.52 -35.37 -36.50
CA GLN A 358 0.82 -35.89 -36.19
C GLN A 358 1.14 -37.18 -36.97
N ALA A 359 0.16 -38.06 -37.19
CA ALA A 359 0.29 -39.25 -38.03
C ALA A 359 0.46 -38.89 -39.53
N GLN A 360 -0.10 -37.77 -39.98
CA GLN A 360 0.11 -37.23 -41.32
C GLN A 360 1.45 -36.50 -41.47
N GLU A 361 1.95 -35.83 -40.43
CA GLU A 361 3.28 -35.22 -40.42
C GLU A 361 4.41 -36.26 -40.33
N GLY A 362 4.16 -37.38 -39.64
CA GLY A 362 5.05 -38.54 -39.63
C GLY A 362 5.17 -39.23 -41.00
N LYS A 363 4.17 -39.06 -41.88
CA LYS A 363 4.16 -39.60 -43.26
C LYS A 363 4.58 -38.60 -44.34
N LYS A 364 4.90 -37.35 -43.99
CA LYS A 364 5.43 -36.32 -44.92
C LYS A 364 6.88 -35.92 -44.62
N LYS A 365 7.70 -36.85 -44.12
CA LYS A 365 9.14 -36.64 -43.90
C LYS A 365 10.08 -37.43 -44.81
N ASP A 366 9.58 -38.13 -45.82
CA ASP A 366 10.43 -38.85 -46.79
C ASP A 366 10.18 -38.54 -48.29
N GLN A 367 9.34 -37.56 -48.64
CA GLN A 367 9.26 -37.06 -50.02
C GLN A 367 9.04 -35.55 -50.06
N GLU A 368 10.13 -34.79 -49.98
CA GLU A 368 10.40 -33.57 -50.78
C GLU A 368 11.77 -32.99 -50.41
N LYS A 369 12.82 -33.77 -50.70
CA LYS A 369 14.18 -33.27 -50.97
C LYS A 369 14.44 -33.46 -52.47
N ASN A 370 13.84 -32.60 -53.29
CA ASN A 370 14.33 -32.16 -54.60
C ASN A 370 13.17 -31.59 -55.42
N LYS A 371 12.87 -30.30 -55.19
CA LYS A 371 12.43 -29.34 -56.20
C LYS A 371 12.14 -28.01 -55.50
N GLU A 372 13.15 -27.14 -55.47
CA GLU A 372 13.02 -25.70 -55.64
C GLU A 372 14.41 -25.05 -55.60
N LYS A 373 15.22 -25.37 -56.62
CA LYS A 373 16.11 -24.38 -57.24
C LYS A 373 15.34 -23.87 -58.46
N GLU A 374 14.60 -22.79 -58.26
CA GLU A 374 14.06 -21.83 -59.24
C GLU A 374 12.71 -21.30 -58.77
N LYS A 375 12.76 -20.28 -57.90
CA LYS A 375 11.82 -19.15 -57.88
C LYS A 375 12.32 -18.06 -56.92
N GLU A 376 13.59 -17.75 -57.05
CA GLU A 376 14.18 -16.55 -56.49
C GLU A 376 14.04 -15.43 -57.53
N LYS A 377 12.81 -14.89 -57.72
CA LYS A 377 12.48 -13.63 -58.42
C LYS A 377 10.96 -13.51 -58.61
N THR A 378 10.24 -13.25 -57.53
CA THR A 378 9.06 -12.34 -57.45
C THR A 378 8.37 -12.57 -56.12
N GLU A 379 8.86 -11.89 -55.08
CA GLU A 379 8.05 -11.30 -53.99
C GLU A 379 8.95 -10.54 -53.01
N LYS A 380 9.79 -9.66 -53.57
CA LYS A 380 10.44 -8.56 -52.85
C LYS A 380 9.76 -7.22 -53.17
N LYS A 381 8.46 -7.28 -53.46
CA LYS A 381 7.61 -6.14 -53.83
C LYS A 381 6.20 -6.27 -53.23
N LYS A 382 6.12 -6.51 -51.91
CA LYS A 382 4.89 -6.30 -51.10
C LYS A 382 5.15 -6.28 -49.58
N LYS A 383 6.37 -5.86 -49.18
CA LYS A 383 6.75 -5.60 -47.78
C LYS A 383 7.76 -4.45 -47.71
N LYS A 384 7.44 -3.39 -48.45
CA LYS A 384 8.03 -2.05 -48.39
C LYS A 384 6.99 -1.05 -48.94
N GLU A 385 5.80 -1.13 -48.36
CA GLU A 385 4.68 -0.20 -48.53
C GLU A 385 3.66 -0.48 -47.41
N LYS A 386 4.16 -0.43 -46.17
CA LYS A 386 3.34 -0.31 -44.95
C LYS A 386 4.17 0.24 -43.80
N GLU A 387 5.07 1.16 -44.14
CA GLU A 387 5.92 1.90 -43.21
C GLU A 387 6.36 3.21 -43.86
N GLU A 388 5.42 3.92 -44.49
CA GLU A 388 5.53 5.34 -44.86
C GLU A 388 4.16 5.82 -45.39
N LYS A 389 3.22 6.05 -44.46
CA LYS A 389 2.04 6.93 -44.61
C LYS A 389 1.26 7.00 -43.28
N THR A 390 1.89 7.63 -42.30
CA THR A 390 1.20 8.30 -41.19
C THR A 390 1.90 9.63 -40.92
N LYS A 391 1.93 10.47 -41.96
CA LYS A 391 2.05 11.92 -41.83
C LYS A 391 1.04 12.55 -42.78
N GLY A 392 0.12 13.31 -42.19
CA GLY A 392 -0.82 14.19 -42.90
C GLY A 392 -2.20 13.59 -43.13
N GLY A 393 -3.08 13.76 -42.14
CA GLY A 393 -4.51 13.49 -42.21
C GLY A 393 -5.06 13.49 -40.79
N GLU A 394 -5.85 14.51 -40.44
CA GLU A 394 -6.42 14.75 -39.11
C GLU A 394 -6.96 13.46 -38.50
N ALA A 395 -6.32 13.00 -37.42
CA ALA A 395 -6.95 12.04 -36.54
C ALA A 395 -8.08 12.80 -35.83
N ASP A 396 -9.32 12.49 -36.21
CA ASP A 396 -10.53 12.87 -35.47
C ASP A 396 -10.42 12.30 -34.04
N ALA A 397 -9.70 13.05 -33.21
CA ALA A 397 -10.09 13.54 -31.91
C ALA A 397 -11.23 12.72 -31.27
N THR A 398 -10.91 11.53 -30.79
CA THR A 398 -11.79 10.72 -29.95
C THR A 398 -11.07 10.43 -28.63
N LEU A 399 -11.69 10.81 -27.51
CA LEU A 399 -11.23 10.54 -26.16
C LEU A 399 -11.60 9.10 -25.81
N LYS A 400 -10.61 8.29 -25.43
CA LYS A 400 -10.82 6.90 -25.00
C LYS A 400 -10.03 6.59 -23.74
N VAL A 401 -10.70 6.02 -22.75
CA VAL A 401 -10.08 5.48 -21.53
C VAL A 401 -9.38 4.16 -21.85
N MET A 402 -8.20 3.96 -21.27
CA MET A 402 -7.48 2.69 -21.40
C MET A 402 -8.07 1.66 -20.43
N PRO A 403 -8.16 0.37 -20.79
CA PRO A 403 -8.60 -0.66 -19.87
C PRO A 403 -7.74 -0.68 -18.59
N SER A 404 -8.41 -0.70 -17.43
CA SER A 404 -7.75 -0.75 -16.12
C SER A 404 -7.08 -2.09 -15.88
N LYS A 405 -5.89 -2.06 -15.28
CA LYS A 405 -5.20 -3.28 -14.80
C LYS A 405 -5.70 -3.73 -13.43
N PHE A 406 -6.30 -2.83 -12.66
CA PHE A 406 -6.71 -3.08 -11.28
C PHE A 406 -8.18 -3.52 -11.17
N VAL A 407 -9.05 -3.16 -12.12
CA VAL A 407 -10.46 -3.60 -12.13
C VAL A 407 -10.62 -5.12 -12.00
N PRO A 408 -9.84 -5.98 -12.69
CA PRO A 408 -9.93 -7.44 -12.49
C PRO A 408 -9.63 -7.88 -11.05
N MET A 409 -8.63 -7.25 -10.40
CA MET A 409 -8.28 -7.52 -9.00
C MET A 409 -9.40 -7.09 -8.06
N ILE A 410 -10.01 -5.93 -8.32
CA ILE A 410 -11.16 -5.41 -7.59
C ILE A 410 -12.36 -6.35 -7.73
N ASN A 411 -12.69 -6.79 -8.96
CA ASN A 411 -13.78 -7.71 -9.23
C ASN A 411 -13.60 -9.03 -8.49
N ALA A 412 -12.42 -9.65 -8.58
CA ALA A 412 -12.14 -10.90 -7.88
C ALA A 412 -12.31 -10.76 -6.35
N GLY A 413 -11.85 -9.64 -5.76
CA GLY A 413 -12.07 -9.37 -4.34
C GLY A 413 -13.54 -9.10 -4.01
N HIS A 414 -14.28 -8.41 -4.88
CA HIS A 414 -15.70 -8.16 -4.67
C HIS A 414 -16.53 -9.45 -4.75
N GLU A 415 -16.22 -10.33 -5.71
CA GLU A 415 -16.84 -11.65 -5.85
C GLU A 415 -16.54 -12.53 -4.63
N GLU A 416 -15.31 -12.53 -4.13
CA GLU A 416 -14.94 -13.24 -2.89
C GLU A 416 -15.77 -12.73 -1.70
N TYR A 417 -15.97 -11.41 -1.59
CA TYR A 417 -16.88 -10.85 -0.61
C TYR A 417 -18.32 -11.36 -0.78
N MET A 418 -18.88 -11.27 -1.98
CA MET A 418 -20.28 -11.67 -2.22
C MET A 418 -20.53 -13.15 -1.92
N ASN A 419 -19.57 -14.01 -2.29
CA ASN A 419 -19.69 -15.46 -2.13
C ASN A 419 -19.46 -15.92 -0.69
N LEU A 420 -18.44 -15.39 -0.01
CA LEU A 420 -18.03 -15.89 1.31
C LEU A 420 -18.60 -15.08 2.46
N TRP A 421 -18.72 -13.76 2.31
CA TRP A 421 -18.89 -12.84 3.43
C TRP A 421 -20.19 -12.03 3.39
N GLY A 422 -20.77 -11.77 2.22
CA GLY A 422 -21.93 -10.91 2.04
C GLY A 422 -23.23 -11.44 2.66
N ASN A 423 -23.36 -12.76 2.78
CA ASN A 423 -24.55 -13.42 3.33
C ASN A 423 -24.39 -13.89 4.79
N ARG A 424 -23.22 -13.70 5.41
CA ARG A 424 -22.96 -14.13 6.79
C ARG A 424 -23.51 -13.09 7.77
N ASN A 425 -24.67 -13.35 8.35
CA ASN A 425 -25.22 -12.53 9.44
C ASN A 425 -24.44 -12.75 10.76
N ASP A 426 -23.23 -12.19 10.85
CA ASP A 426 -22.38 -12.15 12.06
C ASP A 426 -22.96 -11.18 13.14
N SER A 427 -24.28 -11.20 13.35
CA SER A 427 -25.03 -10.08 13.94
C SER A 427 -25.03 -10.01 15.47
N VAL A 428 -24.55 -11.05 16.17
CA VAL A 428 -24.65 -11.11 17.64
C VAL A 428 -23.28 -11.16 18.33
N HIS A 429 -22.35 -11.99 17.86
CA HIS A 429 -20.98 -12.04 18.39
C HIS A 429 -19.95 -12.30 17.27
N PRO A 430 -19.13 -11.32 16.89
CA PRO A 430 -18.07 -11.55 15.91
C PRO A 430 -17.04 -12.48 16.53
N ASN A 431 -16.70 -13.57 15.86
CA ASN A 431 -15.52 -14.32 16.24
C ASN A 431 -14.29 -13.55 15.70
N PRO A 432 -13.42 -13.00 16.57
CA PRO A 432 -12.19 -12.34 16.12
C PRO A 432 -11.17 -13.34 15.57
N SER A 433 -11.36 -14.64 15.80
CA SER A 433 -10.53 -15.71 15.24
C SER A 433 -10.89 -15.99 13.78
N PHE A 434 -10.05 -16.77 13.13
CA PHE A 434 -10.23 -17.20 11.75
C PHE A 434 -11.33 -18.26 11.63
N ASP A 435 -11.82 -18.45 10.41
CA ASP A 435 -12.77 -19.52 10.10
C ASP A 435 -12.00 -20.78 9.63
N PRO A 436 -12.06 -21.89 10.39
CA PRO A 436 -11.30 -23.10 10.11
C PRO A 436 -11.84 -23.91 8.93
N GLU A 437 -13.09 -23.69 8.50
CA GLU A 437 -13.66 -24.40 7.35
C GLU A 437 -13.17 -23.78 6.04
N THR A 438 -13.30 -22.46 5.91
CA THR A 438 -12.73 -21.73 4.76
C THR A 438 -11.22 -21.91 4.65
N LEU A 439 -10.50 -21.92 5.78
CA LEU A 439 -9.06 -22.22 5.78
C LEU A 439 -8.76 -23.63 5.27
N ARG A 440 -9.53 -24.64 5.69
CA ARG A 440 -9.37 -26.03 5.20
C ARG A 440 -9.64 -26.12 3.71
N GLU A 441 -10.68 -25.46 3.21
CA GLU A 441 -11.01 -25.44 1.78
C GLU A 441 -9.94 -24.73 0.94
N GLU A 442 -9.43 -23.58 1.39
CA GLU A 442 -8.33 -22.87 0.75
C GLU A 442 -7.08 -23.73 0.67
N LYS A 443 -6.69 -24.35 1.80
CA LYS A 443 -5.52 -25.25 1.85
C LYS A 443 -5.71 -26.52 1.05
N ARG A 444 -6.95 -27.03 0.95
CA ARG A 444 -7.30 -28.15 0.07
C ARG A 444 -7.05 -27.79 -1.39
N LYS A 445 -7.51 -26.61 -1.84
CA LYS A 445 -7.26 -26.12 -3.22
C LYS A 445 -5.79 -25.87 -3.49
N GLU A 446 -5.07 -25.27 -2.55
CA GLU A 446 -3.61 -25.08 -2.67
C GLU A 446 -2.87 -26.41 -2.75
N MET A 447 -3.25 -27.40 -1.93
CA MET A 447 -2.66 -28.73 -1.98
C MET A 447 -3.02 -29.46 -3.27
N GLU A 448 -4.26 -29.36 -3.74
CA GLU A 448 -4.66 -29.91 -5.03
C GLU A 448 -3.83 -29.29 -6.16
N GLN A 449 -3.62 -27.98 -6.14
CA GLN A 449 -2.71 -27.30 -7.08
C GLN A 449 -1.25 -27.70 -6.88
N GLU A 450 -0.79 -27.89 -5.64
CA GLU A 450 0.58 -28.33 -5.33
C GLU A 450 0.81 -29.77 -5.81
N ILE A 451 -0.13 -30.69 -5.56
CA ILE A 451 -0.11 -32.07 -6.05
C ILE A 451 -0.22 -32.08 -7.58
N ARG A 452 -1.03 -31.20 -8.16
CA ARG A 452 -1.10 -30.97 -9.61
C ARG A 452 0.25 -30.51 -10.12
N ILE A 453 0.90 -29.52 -9.51
CA ILE A 453 2.23 -29.06 -9.92
C ILE A 453 3.29 -30.15 -9.67
N GLN A 454 3.22 -30.92 -8.58
CA GLN A 454 4.15 -32.01 -8.26
C GLN A 454 3.99 -33.20 -9.21
N THR A 455 2.79 -33.46 -9.73
CA THR A 455 2.56 -34.41 -10.85
C THR A 455 2.88 -33.82 -12.22
N LEU A 456 3.15 -32.51 -12.33
CA LEU A 456 3.43 -31.80 -13.59
C LEU A 456 4.90 -31.33 -13.73
N ALA A 457 5.69 -31.24 -12.66
CA ALA A 457 6.99 -30.57 -12.69
C ALA A 457 8.13 -31.43 -12.10
N ALA A 458 8.97 -31.96 -12.99
CA ALA A 458 10.35 -32.27 -12.66
C ALA A 458 11.12 -30.95 -12.35
N ARG A 459 11.09 -30.48 -11.10
CA ARG A 459 12.07 -29.46 -10.66
C ARG A 459 13.41 -30.15 -10.37
N PRO A 460 14.54 -29.68 -10.92
CA PRO A 460 15.87 -30.23 -10.60
C PRO A 460 16.39 -29.92 -9.18
N HIS A 461 15.59 -29.35 -8.28
CA HIS A 461 16.05 -28.99 -6.93
C HIS A 461 14.96 -29.14 -5.89
N ALA A 462 14.83 -30.35 -5.34
CA ALA A 462 14.66 -30.66 -3.92
C ALA A 462 14.37 -32.16 -3.78
N LEU A 463 15.09 -32.83 -2.89
CA LEU A 463 14.90 -34.23 -2.52
C LEU A 463 13.51 -34.44 -1.91
N LEU A 464 12.49 -34.80 -2.70
CA LEU A 464 11.30 -35.58 -2.29
C LEU A 464 10.42 -35.93 -3.52
N SER A 465 10.46 -37.21 -3.90
CA SER A 465 9.54 -37.97 -4.78
C SER A 465 9.47 -37.71 -6.30
N PRO A 466 10.53 -38.00 -7.09
CA PRO A 466 10.45 -38.28 -8.54
C PRO A 466 9.75 -39.61 -8.90
N GLN A 467 8.94 -40.17 -8.01
CA GLN A 467 8.43 -41.54 -8.13
C GLN A 467 7.18 -41.64 -9.00
N VAL A 468 6.36 -40.59 -9.09
CA VAL A 468 5.02 -40.71 -9.71
C VAL A 468 5.09 -40.78 -11.22
N ASP A 469 5.80 -39.86 -11.87
CA ASP A 469 5.88 -39.84 -13.34
C ASP A 469 6.74 -40.98 -13.88
N GLU A 470 7.76 -41.39 -13.14
CA GLU A 470 8.54 -42.58 -13.47
C GLU A 470 7.70 -43.85 -13.30
N LEU A 471 6.87 -43.95 -12.25
CA LEU A 471 5.88 -45.03 -12.11
C LEU A 471 4.82 -44.99 -13.21
N MET A 472 4.31 -43.82 -13.59
CA MET A 472 3.31 -43.70 -14.66
C MET A 472 3.91 -44.06 -16.02
N ARG A 473 5.15 -43.65 -16.32
CA ARG A 473 5.88 -44.07 -17.53
C ARG A 473 6.19 -45.58 -17.51
N GLN A 474 6.43 -46.17 -16.35
CA GLN A 474 6.62 -47.60 -16.18
C GLN A 474 5.31 -48.39 -16.31
N GLU A 475 4.19 -47.88 -15.78
CA GLU A 475 2.84 -48.44 -15.96
C GLU A 475 2.42 -48.38 -17.44
N LEU A 476 2.67 -47.25 -18.12
CA LEU A 476 2.39 -47.07 -19.55
C LEU A 476 3.25 -48.02 -20.41
N LYS A 477 4.54 -48.21 -20.06
CA LYS A 477 5.40 -49.24 -20.66
C LYS A 477 4.88 -50.66 -20.39
N ALA A 478 4.38 -50.95 -19.19
CA ALA A 478 3.82 -52.25 -18.85
C ALA A 478 2.50 -52.52 -19.60
N LEU A 479 1.67 -51.50 -19.79
CA LEU A 479 0.42 -51.57 -20.59
C LEU A 479 0.71 -51.75 -22.09
N HIS A 480 1.69 -51.03 -22.64
CA HIS A 480 2.17 -51.27 -24.02
C HIS A 480 2.73 -52.69 -24.19
N LEU A 481 3.48 -53.20 -23.21
CA LEU A 481 4.04 -54.55 -23.23
C LEU A 481 2.94 -55.62 -23.13
N ALA A 482 1.89 -55.37 -22.34
CA ALA A 482 0.79 -56.30 -22.10
C ALA A 482 -0.22 -56.38 -23.26
N VAL A 483 -0.47 -55.26 -23.96
CA VAL A 483 -1.52 -55.17 -24.98
C VAL A 483 -0.96 -55.12 -26.41
N ASP A 484 0.09 -54.32 -26.67
CA ASP A 484 0.54 -54.01 -28.04
C ASP A 484 1.74 -54.84 -28.51
N ARG A 485 2.43 -55.58 -27.63
CA ARG A 485 3.66 -56.37 -27.93
C ARG A 485 4.75 -55.59 -28.72
N GLU A 486 4.86 -54.27 -28.53
CA GLU A 486 5.93 -53.46 -29.14
C GLU A 486 6.97 -53.02 -28.09
N GLU A 487 8.26 -53.34 -28.31
CA GLU A 487 9.38 -52.83 -27.51
C GLU A 487 9.72 -51.38 -27.90
N GLY A 488 9.63 -50.44 -26.95
CA GLY A 488 9.94 -49.02 -27.18
C GLY A 488 11.44 -48.74 -27.40
N ARG A 489 11.77 -47.91 -28.40
CA ARG A 489 13.13 -47.40 -28.66
C ARG A 489 13.51 -46.26 -27.70
N PRO A 490 14.78 -46.14 -27.26
CA PRO A 490 15.21 -45.07 -26.37
C PRO A 490 15.48 -43.75 -27.11
N LEU A 491 14.93 -42.64 -26.61
CA LEU A 491 15.20 -41.28 -27.06
C LEU A 491 16.48 -40.71 -26.43
N LYS A 492 17.37 -40.17 -27.27
CA LYS A 492 18.60 -39.47 -26.87
C LYS A 492 18.30 -38.02 -26.48
N ASN A 493 18.67 -37.65 -25.25
CA ASN A 493 18.69 -36.26 -24.79
C ASN A 493 19.72 -35.43 -25.56
N LYS A 494 19.26 -34.38 -26.26
CA LYS A 494 20.12 -33.32 -26.81
C LYS A 494 20.25 -32.20 -25.77
N THR A 495 21.46 -32.04 -25.26
CA THR A 495 21.86 -30.89 -24.42
C THR A 495 21.74 -29.58 -25.20
N GLY A 496 20.86 -28.69 -24.74
CA GLY A 496 20.67 -27.35 -25.29
C GLY A 496 21.84 -26.40 -24.96
N LYS A 497 22.29 -25.66 -25.98
CA LYS A 497 23.24 -24.54 -25.89
C LYS A 497 22.65 -23.38 -25.07
N LYS A 498 23.44 -22.84 -24.13
CA LYS A 498 23.12 -21.58 -23.41
C LYS A 498 23.14 -20.37 -24.35
N PRO A 499 22.17 -19.44 -24.28
CA PRO A 499 22.23 -18.18 -25.02
C PRO A 499 23.23 -17.20 -24.36
N GLY A 500 23.97 -16.48 -25.19
CA GLY A 500 25.00 -15.53 -24.78
C GLY A 500 24.47 -14.37 -23.95
N LYS A 501 25.14 -14.09 -22.83
CA LYS A 501 24.93 -12.87 -22.03
C LYS A 501 25.28 -11.64 -22.86
N LYS A 502 24.30 -10.76 -23.11
CA LYS A 502 24.52 -9.37 -23.50
C LYS A 502 25.41 -8.71 -22.42
N LYS A 503 26.50 -8.06 -22.86
CA LYS A 503 27.40 -7.25 -22.03
C LYS A 503 26.57 -6.14 -21.35
N LYS A 504 26.17 -6.34 -20.10
CA LYS A 504 25.76 -5.24 -19.21
C LYS A 504 27.03 -4.49 -18.80
N GLU A 505 26.91 -3.17 -18.61
CA GLU A 505 27.99 -2.33 -18.11
C GLU A 505 28.64 -2.97 -16.88
N LYS A 506 29.97 -2.90 -16.82
CA LYS A 506 30.78 -3.59 -15.81
C LYS A 506 30.62 -2.82 -14.50
N ASP A 507 29.71 -3.28 -13.65
CA ASP A 507 29.47 -2.72 -12.31
C ASP A 507 30.79 -2.64 -11.53
N LEU A 508 31.22 -1.43 -11.19
CA LEU A 508 32.47 -1.15 -10.48
C LEU A 508 32.42 -1.61 -9.01
N THR A 509 31.25 -1.98 -8.50
CA THR A 509 31.04 -2.48 -7.13
C THR A 509 30.85 -4.00 -7.05
N PHE A 510 31.05 -4.72 -8.16
CA PHE A 510 30.86 -6.17 -8.24
C PHE A 510 31.82 -6.89 -7.26
N GLY A 511 31.26 -7.57 -6.25
CA GLY A 511 32.01 -8.30 -5.21
C GLY A 511 32.10 -7.63 -3.83
N ARG A 512 31.71 -6.34 -3.68
CA ARG A 512 31.60 -5.70 -2.35
C ARG A 512 30.26 -6.00 -1.68
N PRO A 513 30.23 -6.35 -0.38
CA PRO A 513 28.99 -6.57 0.36
C PRO A 513 28.22 -5.25 0.55
N VAL A 514 26.89 -5.32 0.49
CA VAL A 514 25.99 -4.14 0.55
C VAL A 514 26.19 -3.38 1.86
N ASP A 515 26.39 -4.07 2.98
CA ASP A 515 26.60 -3.47 4.30
C ASP A 515 27.87 -2.58 4.36
N SER A 516 28.92 -2.96 3.61
CA SER A 516 30.12 -2.13 3.52
C SER A 516 29.86 -0.86 2.73
N LEU A 517 29.11 -0.96 1.64
CA LEU A 517 28.73 0.20 0.81
C LEU A 517 27.79 1.12 1.59
N PHE A 518 26.86 0.54 2.35
CA PHE A 518 25.95 1.28 3.23
C PHE A 518 26.72 2.08 4.27
N LYS A 519 27.67 1.45 4.98
CA LYS A 519 28.55 2.14 5.94
C LYS A 519 29.34 3.27 5.26
N GLU A 520 29.93 3.01 4.10
CA GLU A 520 30.70 4.00 3.33
C GLU A 520 29.83 5.23 2.96
N LEU A 521 28.60 5.01 2.49
CA LEU A 521 27.66 6.10 2.14
C LEU A 521 27.21 6.91 3.36
N VAL A 522 27.03 6.28 4.52
CA VAL A 522 26.72 6.98 5.78
C VAL A 522 27.92 7.79 6.26
N MET A 523 29.12 7.20 6.25
CA MET A 523 30.37 7.86 6.67
C MET A 523 30.68 9.10 5.82
N PHE A 524 30.44 9.03 4.50
CA PHE A 524 30.59 10.17 3.63
C PHE A 524 29.39 11.13 3.66
N GLY A 525 28.35 10.85 4.44
CA GLY A 525 27.17 11.71 4.59
C GLY A 525 26.30 11.78 3.33
N PHE A 526 26.42 10.81 2.42
CA PHE A 526 25.52 10.67 1.27
C PHE A 526 24.20 10.05 1.69
N LEU A 527 24.23 9.06 2.59
CA LEU A 527 23.02 8.51 3.20
C LEU A 527 22.76 9.24 4.52
N LYS A 528 21.64 9.94 4.62
CA LYS A 528 21.26 10.73 5.80
C LYS A 528 20.04 10.14 6.48
N LYS A 529 20.03 10.18 7.81
CA LYS A 529 18.82 9.94 8.58
C LYS A 529 17.82 11.07 8.28
N SER A 530 16.67 10.72 7.71
CA SER A 530 15.58 11.68 7.53
C SER A 530 14.99 12.03 8.89
N GLU A 531 14.69 13.31 9.10
CA GLU A 531 13.80 13.72 10.19
C GLU A 531 12.40 13.16 9.92
N THR A 532 11.72 12.74 10.99
CA THR A 532 10.36 12.21 10.93
C THR A 532 9.38 13.37 10.78
N VAL A 533 8.83 13.53 9.58
CA VAL A 533 7.84 14.55 9.26
C VAL A 533 6.65 13.86 8.61
N ALA A 534 5.43 14.05 9.11
CA ALA A 534 4.26 13.47 8.47
C ALA A 534 3.80 14.34 7.31
N LEU A 535 3.26 13.74 6.23
CA LEU A 535 2.82 14.52 5.07
C LEU A 535 1.71 15.52 5.41
N LYS A 536 0.85 15.16 6.37
CA LYS A 536 -0.20 16.02 6.94
C LYS A 536 0.33 17.31 7.59
N ASP A 537 1.59 17.33 8.03
CA ASP A 537 2.20 18.50 8.68
C ASP A 537 2.55 19.59 7.66
N TYR A 538 2.52 19.28 6.36
CA TYR A 538 2.63 20.27 5.29
C TYR A 538 1.29 21.00 5.13
N ILE A 539 1.16 22.15 5.79
CA ILE A 539 -0.10 22.92 5.85
C ILE A 539 -0.32 23.68 4.55
N GLY A 540 -1.48 23.46 3.94
CA GLY A 540 -1.94 24.14 2.74
C GLY A 540 -3.44 23.99 2.59
N ASP A 541 -4.10 25.05 2.12
CA ASP A 541 -5.54 25.05 1.83
C ASP A 541 -5.79 24.80 0.33
N CYS A 542 -7.00 24.36 0.00
CA CYS A 542 -7.45 24.04 -1.35
C CYS A 542 -7.94 25.27 -2.11
N LEU A 543 -8.04 25.17 -3.44
CA LEU A 543 -8.62 26.22 -4.25
C LEU A 543 -10.14 26.06 -4.36
N TYR A 544 -10.90 26.95 -3.72
CA TYR A 544 -12.37 26.92 -3.69
C TYR A 544 -13.05 27.50 -4.93
N LEU A 545 -12.33 28.28 -5.74
CA LEU A 545 -12.88 29.05 -6.88
C LEU A 545 -12.27 28.60 -8.22
N GLY A 546 -11.91 27.32 -8.34
CA GLY A 546 -11.25 26.79 -9.54
C GLY A 546 -12.13 26.88 -10.79
N SER A 547 -13.36 26.39 -10.71
CA SER A 547 -14.33 26.40 -11.80
C SER A 547 -14.70 27.81 -12.27
N THR A 548 -14.86 28.75 -11.35
CA THR A 548 -15.17 30.15 -11.67
C THR A 548 -14.00 30.84 -12.37
N LEU A 549 -12.76 30.55 -11.99
CA LEU A 549 -11.57 31.04 -12.69
C LEU A 549 -11.47 30.46 -14.10
N ASN A 550 -11.75 29.17 -14.27
CA ASN A 550 -11.79 28.51 -15.58
C ASN A 550 -12.85 29.12 -16.50
N LEU A 551 -14.05 29.40 -15.99
CA LEU A 551 -15.12 30.11 -16.73
C LEU A 551 -14.67 31.52 -17.17
N ALA A 552 -13.92 32.21 -16.32
CA ALA A 552 -13.30 33.49 -16.63
C ALA A 552 -12.08 33.38 -17.56
N LYS A 553 -11.78 32.19 -18.10
CA LYS A 553 -10.60 31.87 -18.93
C LYS A 553 -9.27 32.25 -18.27
N LYS A 554 -9.22 32.23 -16.94
CA LYS A 554 -7.99 32.41 -16.16
C LYS A 554 -7.53 31.04 -15.68
N LEU A 555 -6.29 30.68 -15.99
CA LEU A 555 -5.72 29.43 -15.51
C LEU A 555 -5.54 29.49 -13.98
N PRO A 556 -6.17 28.60 -13.20
CA PRO A 556 -6.02 28.56 -11.76
C PRO A 556 -4.61 28.10 -11.41
N MET A 557 -3.95 28.84 -10.53
CA MET A 557 -2.65 28.42 -9.99
C MET A 557 -2.85 27.30 -8.97
N PRO A 558 -1.99 26.26 -8.97
CA PRO A 558 -2.13 25.17 -8.03
C PRO A 558 -1.92 25.63 -6.59
N SER A 559 -2.74 25.10 -5.69
CA SER A 559 -2.66 25.36 -4.26
C SER A 559 -1.59 24.49 -3.60
N LEU A 560 -1.17 24.86 -2.38
CA LEU A 560 -0.26 24.03 -1.58
C LEU A 560 -0.90 22.68 -1.23
N PHE A 561 -2.23 22.64 -1.11
CA PHE A 561 -2.99 21.42 -0.94
C PHE A 561 -2.83 20.50 -2.16
N ASP A 562 -2.95 21.01 -3.38
CA ASP A 562 -2.80 20.21 -4.61
C ASP A 562 -1.40 19.60 -4.72
N ILE A 563 -0.36 20.36 -4.34
CA ILE A 563 1.02 19.85 -4.28
C ILE A 563 1.11 18.68 -3.30
N ARG A 564 0.50 18.80 -2.11
CA ARG A 564 0.48 17.72 -1.11
C ARG A 564 -0.21 16.47 -1.66
N GLN A 565 -1.35 16.63 -2.36
CA GLN A 565 -2.07 15.51 -2.97
C GLN A 565 -1.25 14.84 -4.08
N ASN A 566 -0.61 15.62 -4.95
CA ASN A 566 0.25 15.06 -5.99
C ASN A 566 1.45 14.31 -5.40
N ILE A 567 2.00 14.78 -4.28
CA ILE A 567 3.06 14.06 -3.57
C ILE A 567 2.55 12.75 -2.95
N ALA A 568 1.34 12.74 -2.39
CA ALA A 568 0.72 11.50 -1.92
C ALA A 568 0.51 10.49 -3.07
N LEU A 569 -0.04 10.93 -4.20
CA LEU A 569 -0.35 10.08 -5.36
C LEU A 569 0.93 9.58 -6.07
N TYR A 570 1.88 10.46 -6.36
CA TYR A 570 3.06 10.13 -7.18
C TYR A 570 4.23 9.63 -6.34
N GLY A 571 4.42 10.17 -5.15
CA GLY A 571 5.57 9.89 -4.28
C GLY A 571 5.32 8.82 -3.23
N VAL A 572 4.09 8.66 -2.73
CA VAL A 572 3.80 7.74 -1.62
C VAL A 572 3.03 6.49 -2.09
N LEU A 573 1.83 6.64 -2.67
CA LEU A 573 0.97 5.50 -3.02
C LEU A 573 1.65 4.52 -3.99
N ARG A 574 2.39 5.02 -4.98
CA ARG A 574 3.12 4.20 -5.98
C ARG A 574 4.29 3.41 -5.40
N LEU A 575 4.77 3.78 -4.21
CA LEU A 575 5.89 3.11 -3.53
C LEU A 575 5.43 2.26 -2.33
N GLY A 576 4.19 2.43 -1.87
CA GLY A 576 3.77 1.82 -0.61
C GLY A 576 3.50 0.31 -0.70
N SER A 577 3.04 -0.21 -1.84
CA SER A 577 2.83 -1.65 -2.06
C SER A 577 3.56 -2.13 -3.32
N PRO A 578 4.18 -3.33 -3.29
CA PRO A 578 4.82 -3.91 -4.47
C PRO A 578 3.83 -4.18 -5.62
N ASP A 579 2.59 -4.54 -5.28
CA ASP A 579 1.53 -4.81 -6.26
C ASP A 579 1.16 -3.52 -7.02
N ILE A 580 0.95 -2.42 -6.27
CA ILE A 580 0.71 -1.10 -6.85
C ILE A 580 1.91 -0.66 -7.69
N HIS A 581 3.13 -0.80 -7.17
CA HIS A 581 4.34 -0.37 -7.87
C HIS A 581 4.55 -1.07 -9.22
N SER A 582 4.22 -2.37 -9.29
CA SER A 582 4.40 -3.18 -10.50
C SER A 582 3.31 -2.93 -11.56
N MET A 583 2.06 -2.71 -11.14
CA MET A 583 0.92 -2.60 -12.05
C MET A 583 0.61 -1.16 -12.46
N ALA A 584 0.75 -0.19 -11.54
CA ALA A 584 0.42 1.20 -11.78
C ALA A 584 1.35 1.84 -12.83
N PRO A 585 0.94 2.97 -13.45
CA PRO A 585 1.83 3.72 -14.33
C PRO A 585 3.14 4.09 -13.60
N LEU A 586 4.30 3.85 -14.21
CA LEU A 586 5.57 4.06 -13.53
C LEU A 586 6.00 5.53 -13.58
N ILE A 587 6.21 6.15 -12.42
CA ILE A 587 6.88 7.45 -12.30
C ILE A 587 8.29 7.22 -11.78
N ARG A 588 9.30 7.63 -12.57
CA ARG A 588 10.71 7.43 -12.23
C ARG A 588 11.33 8.61 -11.49
N SER A 589 10.78 9.81 -11.66
CA SER A 589 11.35 11.04 -11.13
C SER A 589 10.27 12.07 -10.88
N ILE A 590 10.39 12.80 -9.77
CA ILE A 590 9.53 13.94 -9.42
C ILE A 590 10.44 15.16 -9.28
N LEU A 591 10.07 16.27 -9.92
CA LEU A 591 10.79 17.54 -9.84
C LEU A 591 9.98 18.55 -9.03
N LEU A 592 10.53 19.01 -7.90
CA LEU A 592 9.92 20.05 -7.07
C LEU A 592 10.53 21.42 -7.38
N VAL A 593 9.76 22.28 -8.04
CA VAL A 593 10.16 23.65 -8.39
C VAL A 593 9.38 24.66 -7.57
N GLY A 594 10.06 25.73 -7.14
CA GLY A 594 9.43 26.83 -6.43
C GLY A 594 10.45 27.71 -5.69
N PRO A 595 10.02 28.85 -5.14
CA PRO A 595 10.87 29.74 -4.35
C PRO A 595 11.57 29.04 -3.18
N PRO A 596 12.70 29.57 -2.68
CA PRO A 596 13.30 29.08 -1.44
C PRO A 596 12.32 29.27 -0.27
N GLY A 597 12.37 28.37 0.72
CA GLY A 597 11.52 28.45 1.93
C GLY A 597 10.12 27.82 1.83
N MET A 598 9.69 27.36 0.64
CA MET A 598 8.35 26.76 0.43
C MET A 598 8.22 25.30 0.88
N GLY A 599 9.05 24.82 1.81
CA GLY A 599 8.94 23.45 2.32
C GLY A 599 9.33 22.32 1.35
N LYS A 600 9.98 22.60 0.21
CA LYS A 600 10.42 21.57 -0.75
C LYS A 600 11.20 20.41 -0.10
N LYS A 601 12.15 20.74 0.79
CA LYS A 601 12.93 19.73 1.55
C LYS A 601 12.07 18.97 2.57
N MET A 602 11.06 19.64 3.15
CA MET A 602 10.12 19.03 4.08
C MET A 602 9.25 17.99 3.38
N LEU A 603 8.77 18.27 2.15
CA LEU A 603 8.01 17.30 1.34
C LEU A 603 8.84 16.04 1.04
N VAL A 604 10.12 16.19 0.69
CA VAL A 604 11.02 15.03 0.46
C VAL A 604 11.17 14.19 1.74
N LYS A 605 11.41 14.84 2.89
CA LYS A 605 11.47 14.17 4.20
C LYS A 605 10.15 13.47 4.56
N ALA A 606 9.03 14.08 4.22
CA ALA A 606 7.71 13.49 4.43
C ALA A 606 7.51 12.23 3.58
N VAL A 607 7.88 12.26 2.29
CA VAL A 607 7.84 11.06 1.44
C VAL A 607 8.71 9.94 2.03
N CYS A 608 9.93 10.24 2.48
CA CYS A 608 10.79 9.26 3.17
C CYS A 608 10.15 8.70 4.44
N THR A 609 9.41 9.52 5.20
CA THR A 609 8.73 9.08 6.43
C THR A 609 7.54 8.18 6.11
N GLU A 610 6.74 8.51 5.09
CA GLU A 610 5.54 7.75 4.71
C GLU A 610 5.87 6.43 4.00
N THR A 611 6.94 6.40 3.20
CA THR A 611 7.37 5.22 2.44
C THR A 611 8.45 4.39 3.12
N GLY A 612 9.08 4.91 4.18
CA GLY A 612 10.25 4.27 4.80
C GLY A 612 11.52 4.29 3.93
N ALA A 613 11.54 5.11 2.87
CA ALA A 613 12.65 5.14 1.92
C ALA A 613 13.91 5.84 2.48
N ASN A 614 15.08 5.36 2.04
CA ASN A 614 16.38 5.94 2.34
C ASN A 614 16.58 7.30 1.66
N LEU A 615 17.09 8.30 2.39
CA LEU A 615 17.38 9.64 1.85
C LEU A 615 18.84 9.76 1.43
N PHE A 616 19.07 9.82 0.12
CA PHE A 616 20.39 10.10 -0.45
C PHE A 616 20.53 11.58 -0.81
N ASP A 617 21.48 12.28 -0.18
CA ASP A 617 21.79 13.68 -0.46
C ASP A 617 22.96 13.80 -1.44
N LEU A 618 22.62 13.97 -2.72
CA LEU A 618 23.56 14.17 -3.83
C LEU A 618 23.73 15.66 -4.19
N SER A 619 23.55 16.57 -3.23
CA SER A 619 23.76 18.00 -3.45
C SER A 619 25.20 18.29 -3.90
N PRO A 620 25.43 19.28 -4.79
CA PRO A 620 26.77 19.66 -5.24
C PRO A 620 27.74 19.95 -4.08
N ASP A 621 27.25 20.63 -3.03
CA ASP A 621 28.03 20.92 -1.81
C ASP A 621 28.50 19.66 -1.09
N ASN A 622 27.70 18.58 -1.13
CA ASN A 622 28.03 17.31 -0.50
C ASN A 622 28.99 16.47 -1.35
N LEU A 623 28.96 16.65 -2.68
CA LEU A 623 29.83 15.98 -3.64
C LEU A 623 31.23 16.62 -3.71
N GLN A 624 31.37 17.89 -3.31
CA GLN A 624 32.63 18.60 -3.42
C GLN A 624 33.75 17.93 -2.60
N GLY A 625 34.85 17.57 -3.27
CA GLY A 625 36.02 16.92 -2.64
C GLY A 625 35.87 15.42 -2.36
N LYS A 626 34.69 14.83 -2.56
CA LYS A 626 34.43 13.39 -2.40
C LYS A 626 34.37 12.72 -3.78
N TYR A 627 35.07 11.60 -3.96
CA TYR A 627 35.15 10.84 -5.22
C TYR A 627 35.51 11.70 -6.47
N PRO A 628 36.72 12.28 -6.53
CA PRO A 628 37.13 13.11 -7.66
C PRO A 628 37.23 12.32 -8.98
N GLY A 629 36.89 12.98 -10.09
CA GLY A 629 36.99 12.44 -11.44
C GLY A 629 35.79 11.61 -11.92
N LYS A 630 35.73 11.34 -13.23
CA LYS A 630 34.61 10.63 -13.88
C LYS A 630 34.38 9.21 -13.32
N ALA A 631 35.47 8.49 -13.02
CA ALA A 631 35.40 7.15 -12.46
C ALA A 631 34.87 7.14 -11.01
N GLY A 632 35.23 8.14 -10.21
CA GLY A 632 34.74 8.29 -8.83
C GLY A 632 33.24 8.55 -8.79
N VAL A 633 32.74 9.47 -9.63
CA VAL A 633 31.30 9.74 -9.74
C VAL A 633 30.52 8.53 -10.25
N GLN A 634 31.05 7.80 -11.24
CA GLN A 634 30.43 6.55 -11.70
C GLN A 634 30.36 5.50 -10.57
N MET A 635 31.42 5.38 -9.76
CA MET A 635 31.43 4.47 -8.61
C MET A 635 30.40 4.88 -7.57
N LEU A 636 30.29 6.17 -7.22
CA LEU A 636 29.28 6.67 -6.30
C LEU A 636 27.86 6.35 -6.79
N VAL A 637 27.59 6.59 -8.07
CA VAL A 637 26.28 6.28 -8.68
C VAL A 637 25.98 4.78 -8.59
N HIS A 638 26.95 3.91 -8.91
CA HIS A 638 26.78 2.46 -8.77
C HIS A 638 26.56 2.03 -7.31
N MET A 639 27.28 2.64 -6.35
CA MET A 639 27.08 2.38 -4.93
C MET A 639 25.67 2.76 -4.49
N VAL A 640 25.20 3.97 -4.86
CA VAL A 640 23.85 4.44 -4.52
C VAL A 640 22.80 3.53 -5.13
N PHE A 641 22.90 3.17 -6.41
CA PHE A 641 21.92 2.27 -7.04
C PHE A 641 21.92 0.86 -6.45
N LYS A 642 23.08 0.34 -6.05
CA LYS A 642 23.20 -0.98 -5.42
C LYS A 642 22.66 -1.00 -4.00
N VAL A 643 22.90 0.07 -3.24
CA VAL A 643 22.36 0.23 -1.88
C VAL A 643 20.88 0.62 -1.91
N TRP A 644 20.38 1.27 -2.97
CA TRP A 644 18.97 1.61 -3.13
C TRP A 644 18.04 0.40 -3.21
N HIS A 645 18.51 -0.75 -3.74
CA HIS A 645 17.74 -2.00 -3.73
C HIS A 645 17.63 -2.65 -2.34
N PHE A 646 18.41 -2.16 -1.38
CA PHE A 646 18.43 -2.60 0.00
C PHE A 646 17.60 -1.63 0.83
#